data_AF-A0A4R2PLK2-F1
#
_entry.id   AF-A0A4R2PLK2-F1
#
_cell.length_a   1.000
_cell.length_b   1.000
_cell.length_c   1.000
_cell.angle_alpha   90.00
_cell.angle_beta   90.00
_cell.angle_gamma   90.00
#
_symmetry.space_group_name_H-M   'P 1'
#
loop_
_entity.id
_entity.type
_entity.pdbx_description
1 polymer ?
#
loop_
_entity_poly.entity_id
_entity_poly.type
_entity_poly.pdbx_seq_one_letter_code
_entity_poly.pdbx_strand_id
1 'polypeptide(L)'
;MASLVLLAVAQAAVSTAAFAAARALAPSPSLVREGPRLEDLSVQSSALGSPIPLIYGRWRAAGNVIWSTGLIERREETTEEVGGKGGRSQSVTNVTYVYSASFAVALAGRAIVDVGRIWADGRLIREAGGALDVPGRWRLHRGTEDQAPDALIQAHEGLDATPAFRGLAYAVFEDLALGDFGNRIPNLTFEVIAESEAPTLTEIAADLSARVGVPLDGEDAGMPTVPGLFVPGDRPARDGLAGLFDLAPVRVATRGGGLRLRLPSTEADLGLSRDRLDARPAGDAPDGVLQRTRANLARRPREVAVRYADPARDYQPGLQRAGRRPGAGGRRETLDLPMTLAANQAKALAGRRLQRIWSNDDRMRLVGPMSLAALEPGDRLQLTDHPAAVPGQDIIVDRLTIGPGLVALDGRGGGTASTALAPPPADTGRFPGQTVAPVGETRWAVLDLPLLPGQADTPGRFDLFAALTGAATGWRGGRVFWSTDQGDSYISAGATGIAAVMGDTLAALAAGPADLWDECHTLTVRLTRPGQTLVSRSALAVLNGANLALVGDEVIQFRTALPVGDDTLRLDGLLRGRLGSAIPTGGHPAGSRFVLISPGDFIRLGVPSGQRGRPVLVKAVSVGGSAEAVDAIPLTPEARALRPLSPVHLTGRRNATGDLSLRWIRRTRVAGDWLDGTDVPLGEEREAYAVDILGPDGTIVRTLNVSAPDAIYTAAQQGADFGTPPPTVTVRVAQISAAVGRGRSRSATL
;
A
#
# COMPACT_ATOMS: atom_id res chain seq x y z
N MET A 1 59.18 -4.07 -67.19
CA MET A 1 57.94 -3.33 -66.91
C MET A 1 57.02 -4.17 -66.00
N ALA A 2 57.46 -4.45 -64.76
CA ALA A 2 56.73 -5.32 -63.82
C ALA A 2 56.93 -4.92 -62.34
N SER A 3 57.43 -3.71 -62.06
CA SER A 3 57.78 -3.29 -60.68
C SER A 3 57.15 -1.97 -60.23
N LEU A 4 56.25 -1.38 -61.02
CA LEU A 4 55.63 -0.08 -60.69
C LEU A 4 54.13 -0.12 -60.41
N VAL A 5 53.48 -1.30 -60.54
CA VAL A 5 52.03 -1.46 -60.25
C VAL A 5 51.77 -2.05 -58.85
N LEU A 6 52.79 -2.63 -58.19
CA LEU A 6 52.61 -3.29 -56.89
C LEU A 6 52.61 -2.32 -55.68
N LEU A 7 53.11 -1.09 -55.83
CA LEU A 7 53.30 -0.18 -54.69
C LEU A 7 52.10 0.75 -54.40
N ALA A 8 51.18 0.92 -55.37
CA ALA A 8 50.02 1.78 -55.20
C ALA A 8 48.81 1.10 -54.51
N VAL A 9 48.74 -0.23 -54.54
CA VAL A 9 47.63 -0.99 -53.90
C VAL A 9 47.89 -1.25 -52.42
N ALA A 10 49.15 -1.25 -51.97
CA ALA A 10 49.51 -1.50 -50.57
C ALA A 10 49.25 -0.29 -49.63
N GLN A 11 49.32 0.96 -50.13
CA GLN A 11 49.12 2.14 -49.28
C GLN A 11 47.63 2.52 -49.05
N ALA A 12 46.71 2.02 -49.89
CA ALA A 12 45.26 2.21 -49.66
C ALA A 12 44.65 1.17 -48.70
N ALA A 13 45.28 0.00 -48.54
CA ALA A 13 44.83 -1.04 -47.62
C ALA A 13 45.30 -0.81 -46.17
N VAL A 14 46.46 -0.18 -45.97
CA VAL A 14 46.99 0.09 -44.62
C VAL A 14 46.28 1.27 -43.94
N SER A 15 45.84 2.28 -44.69
CA SER A 15 45.11 3.43 -44.12
C SER A 15 43.66 3.10 -43.76
N THR A 16 43.01 2.18 -44.47
CA THR A 16 41.65 1.71 -44.17
C THR A 16 41.63 0.66 -43.04
N ALA A 17 42.65 -0.20 -42.95
CA ALA A 17 42.78 -1.16 -41.85
C ALA A 17 43.17 -0.49 -40.52
N ALA A 18 44.03 0.53 -40.54
CA ALA A 18 44.39 1.28 -39.33
C ALA A 18 43.22 2.12 -38.78
N PHE A 19 42.39 2.70 -39.64
CA PHE A 19 41.18 3.41 -39.22
C PHE A 19 40.07 2.47 -38.73
N ALA A 20 39.98 1.24 -39.27
CA ALA A 20 39.06 0.21 -38.80
C ALA A 20 39.48 -0.40 -37.46
N ALA A 21 40.78 -0.64 -37.25
CA ALA A 21 41.34 -1.18 -36.01
C ALA A 21 41.31 -0.16 -34.86
N ALA A 22 41.62 1.12 -35.12
CA ALA A 22 41.48 2.19 -34.12
C ALA A 22 40.02 2.43 -33.71
N ARG A 23 39.05 2.17 -34.61
CA ARG A 23 37.62 2.21 -34.26
C ARG A 23 37.19 1.00 -33.42
N ALA A 24 37.79 -0.17 -33.60
CA ALA A 24 37.43 -1.39 -32.87
C ALA A 24 37.97 -1.43 -31.42
N LEU A 25 39.04 -0.66 -31.13
CA LEU A 25 39.62 -0.55 -29.78
C LEU A 25 39.15 0.66 -28.97
N ALA A 26 38.34 1.55 -29.56
CA ALA A 26 37.79 2.69 -28.84
C ALA A 26 36.61 2.23 -27.96
N PRO A 27 36.57 2.58 -26.66
CA PRO A 27 35.45 2.23 -25.78
C PRO A 27 34.13 2.69 -26.40
N SER A 28 33.09 1.86 -26.28
CA SER A 28 31.75 2.18 -26.76
C SER A 28 31.31 3.55 -26.22
N PRO A 29 30.77 4.45 -27.05
CA PRO A 29 30.34 5.76 -26.56
C PRO A 29 29.17 5.58 -25.58
N SER A 30 29.44 5.74 -24.28
CA SER A 30 28.39 5.76 -23.26
C SER A 30 27.70 7.11 -23.30
N LEU A 31 26.40 7.13 -23.60
CA LEU A 31 25.60 8.34 -23.50
C LEU A 31 24.98 8.37 -22.11
N VAL A 32 25.48 9.27 -21.26
CA VAL A 32 24.87 9.54 -19.95
C VAL A 32 23.79 10.61 -20.16
N ARG A 33 22.54 10.26 -19.85
CA ARG A 33 21.43 11.22 -19.82
C ARG A 33 21.07 11.47 -18.38
N GLU A 34 21.40 12.67 -17.89
CA GLU A 34 21.07 13.11 -16.54
C GLU A 34 19.70 13.79 -16.52
N GLY A 35 18.83 13.37 -15.59
CA GLY A 35 17.56 14.04 -15.33
C GLY A 35 17.72 15.38 -14.59
N PRO A 36 16.66 16.21 -14.56
CA PRO A 36 16.67 17.48 -13.84
C PRO A 36 16.92 17.28 -12.34
N ARG A 37 17.87 18.06 -11.78
CA ARG A 37 18.18 18.13 -10.35
C ARG A 37 17.47 19.32 -9.70
N LEU A 38 17.15 19.23 -8.41
CA LEU A 38 16.71 20.40 -7.65
C LEU A 38 17.92 21.24 -7.23
N GLU A 39 17.92 22.53 -7.58
CA GLU A 39 18.98 23.48 -7.21
C GLU A 39 18.76 24.16 -5.85
N ASP A 40 17.54 24.10 -5.28
CA ASP A 40 17.19 24.86 -4.07
C ASP A 40 16.65 23.97 -2.93
N LEU A 41 17.46 23.87 -1.86
CA LEU A 41 17.21 23.11 -0.64
C LEU A 41 16.57 24.00 0.43
N SER A 42 15.28 24.32 0.28
CA SER A 42 14.51 24.91 1.36
C SER A 42 13.73 23.83 2.12
N VAL A 43 14.25 23.45 3.29
CA VAL A 43 13.49 22.65 4.27
C VAL A 43 12.42 23.57 4.87
N GLN A 44 11.24 23.62 4.25
CA GLN A 44 10.15 24.48 4.71
C GLN A 44 9.09 23.66 5.47
N SER A 45 9.00 23.89 6.79
CA SER A 45 7.82 23.68 7.67
C SER A 45 8.16 23.75 9.16
N SER A 46 9.43 23.81 9.56
CA SER A 46 9.81 24.01 10.96
C SER A 46 9.48 25.45 11.39
N ALA A 47 8.37 25.62 12.10
CA ALA A 47 8.04 26.87 12.76
C ALA A 47 8.61 26.86 14.19
N LEU A 48 9.77 27.49 14.38
CA LEU A 48 10.35 27.68 15.71
C LEU A 48 9.37 28.47 16.59
N GLY A 49 9.06 27.95 17.79
CA GLY A 49 8.15 28.61 18.74
C GLY A 49 6.67 28.24 18.59
N SER A 50 6.30 27.29 17.74
CA SER A 50 4.93 26.74 17.74
C SER A 50 4.62 26.01 19.05
N PRO A 51 3.46 26.27 19.68
CA PRO A 51 3.09 25.59 20.92
C PRO A 51 2.86 24.11 20.68
N ILE A 52 3.40 23.28 21.58
CA ILE A 52 3.18 21.83 21.57
C ILE A 52 1.83 21.56 22.25
N PRO A 53 0.89 20.88 21.60
CA PRO A 53 -0.43 20.65 22.18
C PRO A 53 -0.40 19.56 23.26
N LEU A 54 -1.32 19.66 24.21
CA LEU A 54 -1.70 18.53 25.07
C LEU A 54 -2.88 17.81 24.41
N ILE A 55 -2.75 16.49 24.27
CA ILE A 55 -3.75 15.64 23.63
C ILE A 55 -4.25 14.62 24.64
N TYR A 56 -5.57 14.53 24.83
CA TYR A 56 -6.22 13.48 25.61
C TYR A 56 -7.11 12.66 24.68
N GLY A 57 -7.36 11.41 25.04
CA GLY A 57 -8.07 10.42 24.25
C GLY A 57 -7.42 10.20 22.88
N ARG A 58 -8.24 10.27 21.83
CA ARG A 58 -7.81 10.10 20.44
C ARG A 58 -7.98 11.39 19.65
N TRP A 59 -6.95 11.82 18.93
CA TRP A 59 -6.99 13.04 18.14
C TRP A 59 -6.14 12.94 16.88
N ARG A 60 -6.56 13.62 15.80
CA ARG A 60 -5.70 13.82 14.63
C ARG A 60 -4.93 15.12 14.73
N ALA A 61 -3.65 15.03 15.07
CA ALA A 61 -2.77 16.18 15.22
C ALA A 61 -1.86 16.36 14.00
N ALA A 62 -1.60 17.62 13.63
CA ALA A 62 -0.48 17.96 12.77
C ALA A 62 0.80 17.96 13.62
N GLY A 63 1.83 17.29 13.13
CA GLY A 63 3.11 17.24 13.81
C GLY A 63 4.05 18.34 13.35
N ASN A 64 4.94 18.79 14.23
CA ASN A 64 5.97 19.78 13.91
C ASN A 64 7.34 19.12 13.83
N VAL A 65 8.10 19.40 12.77
CA VAL A 65 9.47 18.89 12.63
C VAL A 65 10.36 19.53 13.70
N ILE A 66 11.05 18.70 14.49
CA ILE A 66 11.96 19.12 15.58
C ILE A 66 13.43 18.79 15.29
N TRP A 67 13.70 17.91 14.33
CA TRP A 67 15.04 17.54 13.88
C TRP A 67 15.00 16.99 12.45
N SER A 68 16.06 17.17 11.66
CA SER A 68 16.17 16.65 10.28
C SER A 68 17.63 16.60 9.82
N THR A 69 17.99 15.58 9.04
CA THR A 69 19.29 15.49 8.34
C THR A 69 19.33 16.30 7.04
N GLY A 70 18.20 16.87 6.60
CA GLY A 70 18.04 17.42 5.26
C GLY A 70 17.75 16.36 4.19
N LEU A 71 17.67 16.79 2.93
CA LEU A 71 17.42 15.89 1.78
C LEU A 71 18.70 15.11 1.44
N ILE A 72 18.58 13.80 1.35
CA ILE A 72 19.60 12.86 0.92
C ILE A 72 19.32 12.47 -0.53
N GLU A 73 20.21 12.84 -1.44
CA GLU A 73 20.16 12.49 -2.86
C GLU A 73 20.84 11.13 -3.10
N ARG A 74 20.12 10.16 -3.68
CA ARG A 74 20.66 8.88 -4.13
C ARG A 74 20.60 8.81 -5.65
N ARG A 75 21.76 8.55 -6.27
CA ARG A 75 21.93 8.38 -7.72
C ARG A 75 21.60 6.93 -8.09
N GLU A 76 20.56 6.71 -8.89
CA GLU A 76 20.28 5.41 -9.52
C GLU A 76 20.70 5.46 -10.99
N GLU A 77 21.51 4.50 -11.40
CA GLU A 77 21.98 4.34 -12.77
C GLU A 77 21.31 3.11 -13.37
N THR A 78 20.54 3.30 -14.45
CA THR A 78 20.04 2.20 -15.27
C THR A 78 20.75 2.24 -16.63
N THR A 79 21.56 1.22 -16.88
CA THR A 79 22.28 1.06 -18.15
C THR A 79 21.48 0.15 -19.08
N GLU A 80 21.00 0.71 -20.19
CA GLU A 80 20.35 -0.03 -21.27
C GLU A 80 21.29 -0.11 -22.47
N GLU A 81 21.44 -1.30 -23.06
CA GLU A 81 22.10 -1.43 -24.36
C GLU A 81 21.08 -1.19 -25.48
N VAL A 82 21.22 -0.05 -26.16
CA VAL A 82 20.37 0.30 -27.30
C VAL A 82 21.10 -0.10 -28.59
N GLY A 83 20.47 -0.97 -29.38
CA GLY A 83 20.98 -1.43 -30.66
C GLY A 83 20.86 -0.34 -31.74
N GLY A 84 21.98 0.16 -32.24
CA GLY A 84 22.03 1.03 -33.40
C GLY A 84 22.08 0.26 -34.72
N LYS A 85 21.36 0.73 -35.75
CA LYS A 85 21.53 0.25 -37.15
C LYS A 85 22.97 0.52 -37.60
N GLY A 86 23.82 -0.51 -37.52
CA GLY A 86 25.24 -0.41 -37.86
C GLY A 86 26.19 -1.31 -37.07
N GLY A 87 25.70 -2.15 -36.14
CA GLY A 87 26.53 -3.20 -35.51
C GLY A 87 27.39 -2.76 -34.33
N ARG A 88 27.10 -1.61 -33.71
CA ARG A 88 27.57 -1.29 -32.35
C ARG A 88 26.40 -1.15 -31.40
N SER A 89 26.44 -1.88 -30.29
CA SER A 89 25.60 -1.64 -29.12
C SER A 89 26.08 -0.35 -28.44
N GLN A 90 25.16 0.57 -28.19
CA GLN A 90 25.42 1.80 -27.44
C GLN A 90 24.84 1.63 -26.04
N SER A 91 25.66 1.67 -25.00
CA SER A 91 25.19 1.69 -23.62
C SER A 91 24.68 3.09 -23.27
N VAL A 92 23.38 3.24 -23.07
CA VAL A 92 22.75 4.46 -22.56
C VAL A 92 22.57 4.29 -21.06
N THR A 93 23.25 5.12 -20.26
CA THR A 93 23.07 5.13 -18.81
C THR A 93 22.13 6.27 -18.45
N ASN A 94 20.91 5.93 -18.05
CA ASN A 94 19.94 6.88 -17.52
C ASN A 94 20.24 7.08 -16.04
N VAL A 95 20.54 8.33 -15.65
CA VAL A 95 20.79 8.69 -14.25
C VAL A 95 19.52 9.32 -13.69
N THR A 96 18.88 8.63 -12.75
CA THR A 96 17.71 9.14 -12.02
C THR A 96 18.11 9.50 -10.60
N TYR A 97 17.69 10.67 -10.13
CA TYR A 97 17.94 11.13 -8.76
C TYR A 97 16.72 10.83 -7.90
N VAL A 98 16.91 10.04 -6.85
CA VAL A 98 15.87 9.71 -5.86
C VAL A 98 16.21 10.44 -4.56
N TYR A 99 15.25 11.16 -4.00
CA TYR A 99 15.43 11.92 -2.77
C TYR A 99 14.78 11.21 -1.59
N SER A 100 15.47 11.19 -0.46
CA SER A 100 14.97 10.69 0.82
C SER A 100 15.33 11.65 1.95
N ALA A 101 14.67 11.58 3.09
CA ALA A 101 15.07 12.36 4.27
C ALA A 101 14.81 11.60 5.56
N SER A 102 15.66 11.87 6.56
CA SER A 102 15.50 11.42 7.94
C SER A 102 15.17 12.62 8.82
N PHE A 103 14.09 12.54 9.61
CA PHE A 103 13.61 13.66 10.41
C PHE A 103 12.71 13.21 11.57
N ALA A 104 12.60 14.04 12.60
CA ALA A 104 11.77 13.79 13.77
C ALA A 104 10.63 14.81 13.87
N VAL A 105 9.45 14.34 14.27
CA VAL A 105 8.20 15.11 14.32
C VAL A 105 7.58 15.03 15.70
N ALA A 106 7.45 16.17 16.38
CA ALA A 106 6.74 16.29 17.66
C ALA A 106 5.23 16.15 17.49
N LEU A 107 4.60 15.39 18.39
CA LEU A 107 3.19 15.02 18.35
C LEU A 107 2.38 15.62 19.50
N ALA A 108 2.83 15.43 20.74
CA ALA A 108 2.11 15.84 21.94
C ALA A 108 3.05 16.12 23.12
N GLY A 109 2.71 17.11 23.94
CA GLY A 109 3.48 17.53 25.14
C GLY A 109 3.19 16.68 26.38
N ARG A 110 2.89 15.40 26.18
CA ARG A 110 2.66 14.40 27.22
C ARG A 110 2.87 13.00 26.66
N ALA A 111 2.96 12.03 27.57
CA ALA A 111 3.02 10.63 27.21
C ALA A 111 1.77 10.20 26.42
N ILE A 112 1.98 9.36 25.40
CA ILE A 112 0.93 8.73 24.60
C ILE A 112 1.09 7.21 24.59
N VAL A 113 0.02 6.49 24.28
CA VAL A 113 0.05 5.03 24.14
C VAL A 113 0.60 4.61 22.79
N ASP A 114 0.06 5.19 21.70
CA ASP A 114 0.41 4.78 20.34
C ASP A 114 0.01 5.82 19.27
N VAL A 115 0.42 5.56 18.03
CA VAL A 115 -0.02 6.26 16.83
C VAL A 115 -0.74 5.29 15.89
N GLY A 116 -2.02 5.57 15.64
CA GLY A 116 -2.88 4.82 14.74
C GLY A 116 -2.52 5.04 13.27
N ARG A 117 -3.28 5.88 12.56
CA ARG A 117 -3.02 6.24 11.16
C ARG A 117 -2.04 7.40 10.99
N ILE A 118 -1.33 7.43 9.86
CA ILE A 118 -0.42 8.52 9.48
C ILE A 118 -0.78 9.01 8.07
N TRP A 119 -0.88 10.31 7.88
CA TRP A 119 -1.09 10.93 6.58
C TRP A 119 0.03 11.93 6.24
N ALA A 120 0.42 11.96 4.98
CA ALA A 120 1.35 12.93 4.40
C ALA A 120 0.62 13.76 3.32
N ASP A 121 0.62 15.08 3.44
CA ASP A 121 -0.10 16.00 2.55
C ASP A 121 -1.58 15.62 2.34
N GLY A 122 -2.20 15.05 3.39
CA GLY A 122 -3.58 14.59 3.37
C GLY A 122 -3.80 13.18 2.80
N ARG A 123 -2.80 12.57 2.16
CA ARG A 123 -2.83 11.17 1.71
C ARG A 123 -2.48 10.23 2.86
N LEU A 124 -3.27 9.18 3.07
CA LEU A 124 -2.97 8.14 4.05
C LEU A 124 -1.73 7.35 3.59
N ILE A 125 -0.70 7.31 4.44
CA ILE A 125 0.55 6.59 4.18
C ILE A 125 0.79 5.45 5.17
N ARG A 126 -0.06 5.28 6.18
CA ARG A 126 -0.02 4.13 7.09
C ARG A 126 -1.36 3.92 7.77
N GLU A 127 -1.82 2.68 7.80
CA GLU A 127 -2.94 2.21 8.63
C GLU A 127 -2.52 1.93 10.08
N ALA A 128 -3.50 1.88 10.98
CA ALA A 128 -3.27 1.46 12.35
C ALA A 128 -2.61 0.07 12.40
N GLY A 129 -1.42 -0.01 13.03
CA GLY A 129 -0.62 -1.25 13.10
C GLY A 129 0.07 -1.67 11.79
N GLY A 130 -0.14 -0.95 10.68
CA GLY A 130 0.45 -1.26 9.37
C GLY A 130 1.87 -0.72 9.18
N ALA A 131 2.51 -1.12 8.07
CA ALA A 131 3.74 -0.51 7.58
C ALA A 131 3.46 0.80 6.81
N LEU A 132 4.51 1.58 6.55
CA LEU A 132 4.41 2.74 5.66
C LEU A 132 4.16 2.27 4.21
N ASP A 133 3.24 2.95 3.53
CA ASP A 133 2.91 2.82 2.09
C ASP A 133 3.97 3.49 1.19
N VAL A 134 4.98 4.10 1.81
CA VAL A 134 6.11 4.76 1.16
C VAL A 134 7.40 4.15 1.68
N PRO A 135 8.44 3.97 0.83
CA PRO A 135 9.73 3.46 1.29
C PRO A 135 10.30 4.33 2.42
N GLY A 136 10.79 3.68 3.47
CA GLY A 136 11.32 4.33 4.67
C GLY A 136 10.97 3.54 5.93
N ARG A 137 11.56 3.92 7.05
CA ARG A 137 11.25 3.37 8.37
C ARG A 137 10.71 4.47 9.26
N TRP A 138 9.96 4.09 10.29
CA TRP A 138 9.58 5.02 11.35
C TRP A 138 9.66 4.36 12.71
N ARG A 139 9.83 5.19 13.75
CA ARG A 139 9.84 4.80 15.16
C ARG A 139 9.01 5.79 15.97
N LEU A 140 8.37 5.30 17.01
CA LEU A 140 7.61 6.12 17.95
C LEU A 140 8.32 6.21 19.29
N HIS A 141 8.51 7.44 19.77
CA HIS A 141 8.89 7.75 21.14
C HIS A 141 7.67 8.27 21.87
N ARG A 142 7.28 7.57 22.95
CA ARG A 142 5.98 7.76 23.61
C ARG A 142 5.90 9.01 24.46
N GLY A 143 7.02 9.69 24.76
CA GLY A 143 7.01 10.90 25.58
C GLY A 143 6.97 10.63 27.08
N THR A 144 7.42 9.46 27.53
CA THR A 144 7.58 9.17 28.97
C THR A 144 8.79 9.91 29.54
N GLU A 145 8.80 10.12 30.85
CA GLU A 145 9.91 10.81 31.54
C GLU A 145 11.20 9.98 31.58
N ASP A 146 11.10 8.67 31.39
CA ASP A 146 12.22 7.72 31.38
C ASP A 146 12.74 7.37 29.97
N GLN A 147 12.20 7.99 28.92
CA GLN A 147 12.61 7.67 27.55
C GLN A 147 14.08 8.03 27.27
N ALA A 148 14.72 7.23 26.42
CA ALA A 148 16.10 7.40 25.99
C ALA A 148 16.17 8.22 24.67
N PRO A 149 17.33 8.82 24.34
CA PRO A 149 17.56 9.44 23.04
C PRO A 149 17.39 8.47 21.86
N ASP A 150 16.91 8.95 20.71
CA ASP A 150 16.82 8.13 19.50
C ASP A 150 18.21 7.85 18.93
N ALA A 151 18.47 6.59 18.57
CA ALA A 151 19.77 6.14 18.09
C ALA A 151 20.21 6.80 16.77
N LEU A 152 19.27 7.13 15.86
CA LEU A 152 19.60 7.79 14.59
C LEU A 152 20.01 9.24 14.81
N ILE A 153 19.25 9.96 15.65
CA ILE A 153 19.58 11.34 16.03
C ILE A 153 20.93 11.34 16.76
N GLN A 154 21.13 10.38 17.68
CA GLN A 154 22.38 10.26 18.44
C GLN A 154 23.59 9.91 17.58
N ALA A 155 23.41 9.12 16.52
CA ALA A 155 24.46 8.84 15.55
C ALA A 155 24.87 10.09 14.74
N HIS A 156 23.94 11.02 14.52
CA HIS A 156 24.18 12.24 13.75
C HIS A 156 24.70 13.40 14.61
N GLU A 157 24.07 13.66 15.76
CA GLU A 157 24.38 14.80 16.65
C GLU A 157 25.46 14.46 17.70
N GLY A 158 25.66 13.17 18.01
CA GLY A 158 26.59 12.69 19.03
C GLY A 158 25.94 12.42 20.39
N LEU A 159 26.62 11.60 21.21
CA LEU A 159 26.13 11.07 22.50
C LEU A 159 25.74 12.18 23.50
N ASP A 160 26.58 13.20 23.64
CA ASP A 160 26.39 14.25 24.67
C ASP A 160 25.47 15.39 24.22
N ALA A 161 25.23 15.53 22.92
CA ALA A 161 24.45 16.63 22.34
C ALA A 161 22.98 16.25 22.06
N THR A 162 22.62 14.97 22.15
CA THR A 162 21.29 14.49 21.76
C THR A 162 20.31 14.51 22.93
N PRO A 163 19.27 15.36 22.90
CA PRO A 163 18.24 15.35 23.94
C PRO A 163 17.35 14.11 23.80
N ALA A 164 16.94 13.54 24.93
CA ALA A 164 15.94 12.47 24.97
C ALA A 164 14.50 12.97 24.76
N PHE A 165 14.29 14.29 24.67
CA PHE A 165 12.98 14.95 24.56
C PHE A 165 11.96 14.43 25.58
N ARG A 166 12.34 14.19 26.84
CA ARG A 166 11.45 13.66 27.90
C ARG A 166 10.19 14.51 28.07
N GLY A 167 9.05 13.85 28.28
CA GLY A 167 7.74 14.49 28.34
C GLY A 167 7.15 14.89 26.98
N LEU A 168 7.87 14.67 25.86
CA LEU A 168 7.42 14.95 24.50
C LEU A 168 7.27 13.64 23.71
N ALA A 169 6.07 13.36 23.23
CA ALA A 169 5.85 12.29 22.27
C ALA A 169 6.27 12.75 20.86
N TYR A 170 7.10 11.97 20.17
CA TYR A 170 7.59 12.29 18.83
C TYR A 170 7.79 11.02 17.98
N ALA A 171 7.69 11.18 16.66
CA ALA A 171 7.95 10.11 15.69
C ALA A 171 9.21 10.43 14.88
N VAL A 172 10.07 9.45 14.68
CA VAL A 172 11.28 9.57 13.84
C VAL A 172 11.08 8.80 12.56
N PHE A 173 11.31 9.44 11.42
CA PHE A 173 11.34 8.82 10.09
C PHE A 173 12.79 8.70 9.63
N GLU A 174 13.11 7.55 9.05
CA GLU A 174 14.46 7.23 8.54
C GLU A 174 14.36 6.85 7.06
N ASP A 175 15.15 7.54 6.23
CA ASP A 175 15.22 7.36 4.78
C ASP A 175 13.84 7.35 4.08
N LEU A 176 12.95 8.24 4.51
CA LEU A 176 11.62 8.35 3.90
C LEU A 176 11.77 8.86 2.46
N ALA A 177 11.31 8.08 1.47
CA ALA A 177 11.37 8.46 0.07
C ALA A 177 10.40 9.61 -0.25
N LEU A 178 10.89 10.62 -0.98
CA LEU A 178 10.20 11.89 -1.18
C LEU A 178 9.68 12.10 -2.61
N GLY A 179 9.87 11.14 -3.51
CA GLY A 179 9.42 11.23 -4.90
C GLY A 179 7.92 11.53 -5.03
N ASP A 180 7.09 10.83 -4.23
CA ASP A 180 5.63 11.01 -4.20
C ASP A 180 5.20 12.37 -3.61
N PHE A 181 6.11 13.08 -2.93
CA PHE A 181 5.85 14.33 -2.24
C PHE A 181 6.51 15.53 -2.93
N GLY A 182 6.92 15.39 -4.19
CA GLY A 182 7.60 16.47 -4.92
C GLY A 182 8.96 16.82 -4.33
N ASN A 183 9.69 15.82 -3.83
CA ASN A 183 11.05 15.91 -3.29
C ASN A 183 11.21 16.89 -2.12
N ARG A 184 10.18 17.03 -1.28
CA ARG A 184 10.22 17.77 -0.01
C ARG A 184 9.70 16.92 1.14
N ILE A 185 10.03 17.31 2.37
CA ILE A 185 9.40 16.74 3.56
C ILE A 185 7.91 17.11 3.54
N PRO A 186 6.98 16.13 3.54
CA PRO A 186 5.55 16.41 3.48
C PRO A 186 5.01 16.93 4.82
N ASN A 187 3.85 17.58 4.79
CA ASN A 187 3.11 17.91 6.01
C ASN A 187 2.48 16.64 6.59
N LEU A 188 2.89 16.26 7.79
CA LEU A 188 2.46 15.01 8.43
C LEU A 188 1.38 15.27 9.48
N THR A 189 0.32 14.47 9.40
CA THR A 189 -0.72 14.40 10.43
C THR A 189 -0.81 12.97 10.95
N PHE A 190 -1.11 12.83 12.24
CA PHE A 190 -1.06 11.57 12.97
C PHE A 190 -2.34 11.40 13.77
N GLU A 191 -2.88 10.19 13.79
CA GLU A 191 -3.90 9.79 14.74
C GLU A 191 -3.20 9.39 16.04
N VAL A 192 -3.11 10.34 16.96
CA VAL A 192 -2.50 10.19 18.26
C VAL A 192 -3.48 9.52 19.21
N ILE A 193 -3.03 8.47 19.90
CA ILE A 193 -3.79 7.73 20.90
C ILE A 193 -3.09 7.97 22.25
N ALA A 194 -3.57 8.95 23.00
CA ALA A 194 -3.00 9.32 24.29
C ALA A 194 -3.40 8.36 25.42
N GLU A 195 -4.60 7.79 25.36
CA GLU A 195 -5.12 6.78 26.29
C GLU A 195 -5.77 5.62 25.53
N SER A 196 -5.69 4.40 26.08
CA SER A 196 -6.33 3.21 25.50
C SER A 196 -7.86 3.27 25.59
N GLU A 197 -8.38 3.89 26.65
CA GLU A 197 -9.81 4.14 26.87
C GLU A 197 -10.04 5.64 26.99
N ALA A 198 -11.27 6.10 26.71
CA ALA A 198 -11.59 7.52 26.76
C ALA A 198 -11.55 8.02 28.22
N PRO A 199 -10.67 8.97 28.58
CA PRO A 199 -10.53 9.45 29.94
C PRO A 199 -11.80 10.18 30.43
N THR A 200 -12.02 10.17 31.74
CA THR A 200 -13.12 10.93 32.35
C THR A 200 -12.81 12.42 32.33
N LEU A 201 -13.87 13.25 32.39
CA LEU A 201 -13.69 14.70 32.56
C LEU A 201 -12.87 15.04 33.81
N THR A 202 -13.03 14.28 34.90
CA THR A 202 -12.30 14.49 36.16
C THR A 202 -10.81 14.22 35.99
N GLU A 203 -10.44 13.13 35.32
CA GLU A 203 -9.04 12.80 35.03
C GLU A 203 -8.34 13.90 34.23
N ILE A 204 -8.98 14.39 33.16
CA ILE A 204 -8.45 15.49 32.34
C ILE A 204 -8.33 16.76 33.19
N ALA A 205 -9.34 17.06 34.00
CA ALA A 205 -9.34 18.27 34.81
C ALA A 205 -8.27 18.22 35.91
N ALA A 206 -8.07 17.05 36.52
CA ALA A 206 -7.02 16.82 37.50
C ALA A 206 -5.62 16.99 36.89
N ASP A 207 -5.35 16.43 35.70
CA ASP A 207 -4.06 16.61 35.01
C ASP A 207 -3.80 18.08 34.65
N LEU A 208 -4.79 18.76 34.05
CA LEU A 208 -4.67 20.18 33.71
C LEU A 208 -4.46 21.06 34.96
N SER A 209 -5.12 20.74 36.07
CA SER A 209 -5.01 21.49 37.33
C SER A 209 -3.67 21.24 38.03
N ALA A 210 -3.19 19.99 38.06
CA ALA A 210 -1.90 19.61 38.62
C ALA A 210 -0.73 20.33 37.94
N ARG A 211 -0.80 20.52 36.61
CA ARG A 211 0.20 21.28 35.84
C ARG A 211 0.33 22.75 36.27
N VAL A 212 -0.72 23.33 36.89
CA VAL A 212 -0.70 24.70 37.42
C VAL A 212 -0.52 24.74 38.94
N GLY A 213 -0.33 23.59 39.59
CA GLY A 213 -0.13 23.48 41.04
C GLY A 213 -1.39 23.67 41.87
N VAL A 214 -2.58 23.53 41.28
CA VAL A 214 -3.86 23.61 42.01
C VAL A 214 -4.40 22.19 42.20
N PRO A 215 -4.56 21.68 43.43
CA PRO A 215 -5.15 20.37 43.64
C PRO A 215 -6.63 20.40 43.24
N LEU A 216 -7.03 19.42 42.45
CA LEU A 216 -8.41 19.23 42.00
C LEU A 216 -8.82 17.78 42.22
N ASP A 217 -9.83 17.60 43.07
CA ASP A 217 -10.43 16.28 43.35
C ASP A 217 -11.85 16.21 42.78
N GLY A 218 -12.36 15.01 42.52
CA GLY A 218 -13.71 14.83 42.02
C GLY A 218 -14.16 13.38 42.10
N GLU A 219 -15.47 13.17 42.10
CA GLU A 219 -16.03 11.82 41.95
C GLU A 219 -16.09 11.47 40.47
N ASP A 220 -15.55 10.30 40.08
CA ASP A 220 -15.64 9.80 38.70
C ASP A 220 -17.01 9.21 38.36
N ALA A 221 -17.74 8.75 39.38
CA ALA A 221 -19.03 8.10 39.19
C ALA A 221 -20.04 9.04 38.48
N GLY A 222 -20.45 8.64 37.28
CA GLY A 222 -21.41 9.37 36.45
C GLY A 222 -20.81 10.53 35.63
N MET A 223 -19.51 10.81 35.74
CA MET A 223 -18.85 11.83 34.91
C MET A 223 -18.77 11.38 33.45
N PRO A 224 -18.94 12.29 32.48
CA PRO A 224 -18.82 11.93 31.06
C PRO A 224 -17.37 11.61 30.71
N THR A 225 -17.19 10.58 29.87
CA THR A 225 -15.93 10.31 29.20
C THR A 225 -15.73 11.27 28.02
N VAL A 226 -14.49 11.66 27.77
CA VAL A 226 -14.11 12.55 26.66
C VAL A 226 -13.31 11.74 25.65
N PRO A 227 -13.88 11.39 24.48
CA PRO A 227 -13.20 10.53 23.51
C PRO A 227 -11.88 11.10 22.98
N GLY A 228 -11.75 12.43 22.99
CA GLY A 228 -10.54 13.13 22.57
C GLY A 228 -10.64 14.61 22.84
N LEU A 229 -9.57 15.23 23.33
CA LEU A 229 -9.46 16.66 23.60
C LEU A 229 -8.12 17.19 23.13
N PHE A 230 -8.15 18.33 22.44
CA PHE A 230 -6.99 19.08 22.01
C PHE A 230 -6.89 20.38 22.79
N VAL A 231 -5.81 20.54 23.56
CA VAL A 231 -5.52 21.77 24.30
C VAL A 231 -4.27 22.42 23.68
N PRO A 232 -4.40 23.61 23.06
CA PRO A 232 -3.25 24.38 22.61
C PRO A 232 -2.32 24.70 23.79
N GLY A 233 -1.01 24.48 23.64
CA GLY A 233 -0.02 24.69 24.72
C GLY A 233 0.21 26.15 25.12
N ASP A 234 -0.35 27.12 24.39
CA ASP A 234 -0.21 28.57 24.62
C ASP A 234 -1.38 29.20 25.38
N ARG A 235 -2.32 28.39 25.90
CA ARG A 235 -3.53 28.90 26.57
C ARG A 235 -3.55 28.63 28.07
N PRO A 236 -4.19 29.52 28.86
CA PRO A 236 -4.49 29.25 30.25
C PRO A 236 -5.27 27.92 30.42
N ALA A 237 -4.90 27.12 31.42
CA ALA A 237 -5.56 25.82 31.69
C ALA A 237 -7.10 25.95 31.85
N ARG A 238 -7.57 27.07 32.41
CA ARG A 238 -9.00 27.39 32.55
C ARG A 238 -9.75 27.38 31.21
N ASP A 239 -9.09 27.78 30.12
CA ASP A 239 -9.72 27.87 28.80
C ASP A 239 -9.92 26.47 28.21
N GLY A 240 -9.01 25.53 28.50
CA GLY A 240 -9.16 24.11 28.20
C GLY A 240 -10.32 23.46 28.98
N LEU A 241 -10.49 23.84 30.25
CA LEU A 241 -11.58 23.35 31.11
C LEU A 241 -12.95 23.93 30.75
N ALA A 242 -13.01 25.17 30.27
CA ALA A 242 -14.27 25.86 30.00
C ALA A 242 -15.17 25.09 29.03
N GLY A 243 -14.60 24.53 27.95
CA GLY A 243 -15.34 23.71 26.99
C GLY A 243 -15.80 22.35 27.53
N LEU A 244 -15.07 21.78 28.50
CA LEU A 244 -15.42 20.52 29.15
C LEU A 244 -16.66 20.65 30.03
N PHE A 245 -16.82 21.78 30.73
CA PHE A 245 -17.99 22.04 31.59
C PHE A 245 -19.30 22.24 30.83
N ASP A 246 -19.27 22.28 29.50
CA ASP A 246 -20.47 22.19 28.69
C ASP A 246 -20.96 20.75 28.49
N LEU A 247 -20.07 19.74 28.52
CA LEU A 247 -20.38 18.32 28.29
C LEU A 247 -21.36 17.73 29.29
N ALA A 248 -21.22 18.15 30.55
CA ALA A 248 -22.08 17.77 31.66
C ALA A 248 -22.33 19.01 32.53
N PRO A 249 -23.38 19.03 33.36
CA PRO A 249 -23.64 20.16 34.25
C PRO A 249 -22.69 20.16 35.47
N VAL A 250 -21.39 19.89 35.25
CA VAL A 250 -20.35 19.82 36.29
C VAL A 250 -20.31 21.13 37.09
N ARG A 251 -20.11 21.00 38.39
CA ARG A 251 -19.92 22.11 39.33
C ARG A 251 -18.48 22.07 39.83
N VAL A 252 -17.89 23.25 39.96
CA VAL A 252 -16.57 23.46 40.54
C VAL A 252 -16.77 24.20 41.86
N ALA A 253 -16.47 23.57 42.98
CA ALA A 253 -16.51 24.16 44.30
C ALA A 253 -15.08 24.34 44.85
N THR A 254 -14.86 25.35 45.69
CA THR A 254 -13.59 25.56 46.40
C THR A 254 -13.68 25.01 47.81
N ARG A 255 -12.82 24.06 48.19
CA ARG A 255 -12.79 23.49 49.53
C ARG A 255 -11.35 23.25 49.99
N GLY A 256 -10.99 23.74 51.18
CA GLY A 256 -9.69 23.45 51.81
C GLY A 256 -8.45 23.88 50.99
N GLY A 257 -8.55 24.92 50.17
CA GLY A 257 -7.45 25.40 49.32
C GLY A 257 -7.34 24.70 47.96
N GLY A 258 -8.21 23.73 47.64
CA GLY A 258 -8.31 23.07 46.34
C GLY A 258 -9.67 23.24 45.66
N LEU A 259 -9.79 22.66 44.46
CA LEU A 259 -11.03 22.60 43.68
C LEU A 259 -11.66 21.22 43.81
N ARG A 260 -13.00 21.16 43.85
CA ARG A 260 -13.75 19.90 43.81
C ARG A 260 -14.75 19.90 42.67
N LEU A 261 -14.69 18.88 41.81
CA LEU A 261 -15.69 18.63 40.77
C LEU A 261 -16.82 17.76 41.30
N ARG A 262 -18.06 18.19 41.08
CA ARG A 262 -19.26 17.43 41.45
C ARG A 262 -20.32 17.50 40.37
N LEU A 263 -21.08 16.42 40.21
CA LEU A 263 -22.32 16.46 39.45
C LEU A 263 -23.44 17.04 40.32
N PRO A 264 -24.42 17.75 39.74
CA PRO A 264 -25.54 18.28 40.51
C PRO A 264 -26.40 17.15 41.11
N SER A 265 -26.68 17.23 42.41
CA SER A 265 -27.65 16.37 43.11
C SER A 265 -29.06 16.58 42.57
N THR A 266 -29.88 15.53 42.45
CA THR A 266 -31.29 15.67 42.03
C THR A 266 -32.19 16.23 43.13
N GLU A 267 -31.74 16.17 44.37
CA GLU A 267 -32.42 16.72 45.54
C GLU A 267 -31.91 18.13 45.83
N ALA A 268 -32.77 18.98 46.38
CA ALA A 268 -32.36 20.30 46.84
C ALA A 268 -31.49 20.15 48.09
N ASP A 269 -30.38 20.88 48.14
CA ASP A 269 -29.45 20.86 49.27
C ASP A 269 -30.04 21.60 50.49
N LEU A 270 -30.99 22.53 50.25
CA LEU A 270 -31.73 23.21 51.30
C LEU A 270 -33.15 23.60 50.84
N GLY A 271 -34.15 23.31 51.68
CA GLY A 271 -35.50 23.86 51.56
C GLY A 271 -35.67 25.11 52.42
N LEU A 272 -36.17 26.20 51.83
CA LEU A 272 -36.40 27.46 52.53
C LEU A 272 -37.84 27.92 52.34
N SER A 273 -38.55 28.05 53.46
CA SER A 273 -39.91 28.59 53.51
C SER A 273 -39.91 30.12 53.45
N ARG A 274 -41.01 30.68 52.93
CA ARG A 274 -41.21 32.12 52.75
C ARG A 274 -41.06 32.96 54.03
N ASP A 275 -41.45 32.42 55.18
CA ASP A 275 -41.35 33.07 56.49
C ASP A 275 -39.91 33.36 56.93
N ARG A 276 -38.94 32.69 56.29
CA ARG A 276 -37.50 32.84 56.54
C ARG A 276 -36.79 33.71 55.52
N LEU A 277 -37.52 34.40 54.64
CA LEU A 277 -36.98 35.35 53.67
C LEU A 277 -37.13 36.79 54.20
N ASP A 278 -36.37 37.74 53.63
CA ASP A 278 -36.40 39.17 54.03
C ASP A 278 -35.77 39.44 55.42
N ALA A 279 -34.65 38.75 55.70
CA ALA A 279 -33.84 39.02 56.89
C ALA A 279 -33.21 40.42 56.79
N ARG A 280 -33.50 41.28 57.79
CA ARG A 280 -33.11 42.69 57.80
C ARG A 280 -32.74 43.16 59.20
N PRO A 281 -31.92 44.22 59.32
CA PRO A 281 -31.76 44.94 60.57
C PRO A 281 -33.10 45.44 61.14
N ALA A 282 -33.20 45.48 62.46
CA ALA A 282 -34.41 45.96 63.11
C ALA A 282 -34.67 47.45 62.77
N GLY A 283 -35.84 47.76 62.22
CA GLY A 283 -36.26 49.12 61.85
C GLY A 283 -36.30 49.40 60.35
N ASP A 284 -35.73 48.54 59.51
CA ASP A 284 -35.72 48.73 58.06
C ASP A 284 -37.06 48.37 57.40
N ALA A 285 -37.44 49.15 56.38
CA ALA A 285 -38.61 48.88 55.55
C ALA A 285 -38.43 47.57 54.75
N PRO A 286 -39.51 46.87 54.37
CA PRO A 286 -39.39 45.64 53.56
C PRO A 286 -38.80 45.96 52.18
N ASP A 287 -37.73 45.27 51.77
CA ASP A 287 -37.03 45.50 50.49
C ASP A 287 -37.22 44.35 49.48
N GLY A 288 -38.40 43.74 49.51
CA GLY A 288 -38.77 42.66 48.60
C GLY A 288 -38.13 41.31 48.94
N VAL A 289 -38.99 40.34 49.25
CA VAL A 289 -38.64 39.00 49.71
C VAL A 289 -37.81 38.20 48.69
N LEU A 290 -37.97 38.49 47.39
CA LEU A 290 -37.26 37.86 46.27
C LEU A 290 -37.28 38.78 45.04
N GLN A 291 -36.12 39.19 44.55
CA GLN A 291 -36.00 39.95 43.30
C GLN A 291 -35.73 38.97 42.15
N ARG A 292 -36.63 38.91 41.16
CA ARG A 292 -36.48 38.08 39.95
C ARG A 292 -36.30 38.94 38.71
N THR A 293 -35.18 38.78 38.01
CA THR A 293 -34.88 39.46 36.74
C THR A 293 -34.80 38.44 35.62
N ARG A 294 -35.50 38.69 34.52
CA ARG A 294 -35.52 37.82 33.35
C ARG A 294 -34.96 38.56 32.14
N ALA A 295 -34.09 37.93 31.36
CA ALA A 295 -33.48 38.58 30.21
C ALA A 295 -34.50 38.78 29.07
N ASN A 296 -34.32 39.86 28.31
CA ASN A 296 -35.12 40.18 27.12
C ASN A 296 -35.07 39.00 26.11
N LEU A 297 -36.23 38.59 25.61
CA LEU A 297 -36.39 37.50 24.65
C LEU A 297 -35.51 37.66 23.40
N ALA A 298 -35.26 38.88 22.95
CA ALA A 298 -34.41 39.17 21.79
C ALA A 298 -32.93 38.79 22.00
N ARG A 299 -32.44 38.79 23.24
CA ARG A 299 -31.06 38.44 23.57
C ARG A 299 -30.84 36.92 23.71
N ARG A 300 -31.91 36.12 23.71
CA ARG A 300 -31.83 34.67 23.89
C ARG A 300 -31.49 33.96 22.59
N PRO A 301 -30.60 32.95 22.63
CA PRO A 301 -30.31 32.14 21.46
C PRO A 301 -31.53 31.28 21.11
N ARG A 302 -31.95 31.37 19.86
CA ARG A 302 -32.95 30.47 19.27
C ARG A 302 -32.34 29.13 18.89
N GLU A 303 -31.07 29.15 18.51
CA GLU A 303 -30.32 27.99 18.06
C GLU A 303 -28.92 28.00 18.66
N VAL A 304 -28.47 26.82 19.10
CA VAL A 304 -27.08 26.54 19.49
C VAL A 304 -26.50 25.57 18.47
N ALA A 305 -25.34 25.90 17.94
CA ALA A 305 -24.56 25.03 17.07
C ALA A 305 -23.27 24.61 17.80
N VAL A 306 -22.87 23.35 17.66
CA VAL A 306 -21.65 22.79 18.23
C VAL A 306 -20.74 22.38 17.08
N ARG A 307 -19.56 22.99 17.01
CA ARG A 307 -18.47 22.59 16.12
C ARG A 307 -17.52 21.68 16.87
N TYR A 308 -17.20 20.52 16.29
CA TYR A 308 -16.41 19.44 16.91
C TYR A 308 -15.57 18.73 15.85
N ALA A 309 -14.59 17.93 16.26
CA ALA A 309 -13.86 17.04 15.34
C ALA A 309 -14.60 15.68 15.24
N ASP A 310 -14.90 15.21 14.03
CA ASP A 310 -15.68 13.98 13.83
C ASP A 310 -14.78 12.78 13.46
N PRO A 311 -14.59 11.79 14.35
CA PRO A 311 -13.77 10.62 14.05
C PRO A 311 -14.25 9.81 12.83
N ALA A 312 -15.55 9.81 12.53
CA ALA A 312 -16.11 9.10 11.38
C ALA A 312 -15.77 9.77 10.04
N ARG A 313 -15.24 11.00 10.07
CA ARG A 313 -14.82 11.78 8.90
C ARG A 313 -13.35 12.16 8.97
N ASP A 314 -12.52 11.23 9.45
CA ASP A 314 -11.08 11.44 9.62
C ASP A 314 -10.73 12.72 10.41
N TYR A 315 -11.53 12.98 11.45
CA TYR A 315 -11.39 14.13 12.36
C TYR A 315 -11.64 15.50 11.70
N GLN A 316 -12.30 15.53 10.54
CA GLN A 316 -12.73 16.79 9.93
C GLN A 316 -13.75 17.54 10.82
N PRO A 317 -13.79 18.88 10.75
CA PRO A 317 -14.76 19.67 11.50
C PRO A 317 -16.21 19.31 11.14
N GLY A 318 -16.96 18.82 12.11
CA GLY A 318 -18.41 18.60 12.05
C GLY A 318 -19.18 19.77 12.69
N LEU A 319 -20.43 19.96 12.28
CA LEU A 319 -21.33 20.96 12.84
C LEU A 319 -22.72 20.36 13.08
N GLN A 320 -23.15 20.32 14.35
CA GLN A 320 -24.51 19.90 14.72
C GLN A 320 -25.24 21.06 15.38
N ARG A 321 -26.56 21.12 15.20
CA ARG A 321 -27.40 22.23 15.70
C ARG A 321 -28.67 21.74 16.36
N ALA A 322 -29.09 22.48 17.38
CA ALA A 322 -30.38 22.34 18.02
C ALA A 322 -31.05 23.72 18.10
N GLY A 323 -32.34 23.80 17.78
CA GLY A 323 -33.08 25.06 17.77
C GLY A 323 -34.52 24.92 18.25
N ARG A 324 -35.13 26.03 18.65
CA ARG A 324 -36.56 26.10 19.01
C ARG A 324 -37.43 26.57 17.83
N ARG A 325 -38.75 26.35 17.93
CA ARG A 325 -39.75 26.73 16.91
C ARG A 325 -39.65 28.22 16.53
N PRO A 326 -40.05 28.61 15.29
CA PRO A 326 -40.06 30.02 14.86
C PRO A 326 -40.89 30.91 15.81
N GLY A 327 -40.37 32.09 16.16
CA GLY A 327 -41.00 33.05 17.09
C GLY A 327 -40.32 33.21 18.46
N ALA A 328 -39.40 32.30 18.82
CA ALA A 328 -38.66 32.33 20.07
C ALA A 328 -37.21 32.84 19.87
N GLY A 329 -36.98 34.15 20.03
CA GLY A 329 -35.64 34.77 19.94
C GLY A 329 -35.05 34.82 18.51
N GLY A 330 -33.97 35.60 18.33
CA GLY A 330 -33.35 35.86 17.03
C GLY A 330 -31.85 35.53 16.93
N ARG A 331 -31.19 35.21 18.05
CA ARG A 331 -29.74 35.00 18.08
C ARG A 331 -29.35 33.55 17.80
N ARG A 332 -28.24 33.35 17.11
CA ARG A 332 -27.56 32.06 16.95
C ARG A 332 -26.28 32.09 17.78
N GLU A 333 -26.02 31.01 18.52
CA GLU A 333 -24.78 30.83 19.29
C GLU A 333 -24.03 29.62 18.73
N THR A 334 -22.72 29.78 18.50
CA THR A 334 -21.85 28.68 18.06
C THR A 334 -20.84 28.41 19.16
N LEU A 335 -20.75 27.16 19.57
CA LEU A 335 -19.80 26.66 20.54
C LEU A 335 -18.74 25.85 19.80
N ASP A 336 -17.49 26.31 19.90
CA ASP A 336 -16.34 25.65 19.30
C ASP A 336 -15.65 24.78 20.35
N LEU A 337 -15.79 23.46 20.19
CA LEU A 337 -15.21 22.50 21.11
C LEU A 337 -14.03 21.80 20.44
N PRO A 338 -12.79 21.98 20.93
CA PRO A 338 -11.61 21.30 20.40
C PRO A 338 -11.55 19.85 20.91
N MET A 339 -12.63 19.11 20.71
CA MET A 339 -12.81 17.73 21.19
C MET A 339 -13.46 16.86 20.12
N THR A 340 -13.24 15.56 20.22
CA THR A 340 -13.84 14.59 19.31
C THR A 340 -15.17 14.13 19.86
N LEU A 341 -16.21 14.20 19.04
CA LEU A 341 -17.56 13.75 19.39
C LEU A 341 -18.16 12.98 18.22
N ALA A 342 -19.05 12.04 18.53
CA ALA A 342 -19.97 11.51 17.53
C ALA A 342 -21.07 12.54 17.22
N ALA A 343 -21.64 12.49 16.01
CA ALA A 343 -22.68 13.42 15.57
C ALA A 343 -23.90 13.48 16.52
N ASN A 344 -24.33 12.32 17.04
CA ASN A 344 -25.44 12.22 17.99
C ASN A 344 -25.12 12.87 19.35
N GLN A 345 -23.89 12.69 19.85
CA GLN A 345 -23.40 13.33 21.07
C GLN A 345 -23.33 14.85 20.93
N ALA A 346 -22.79 15.36 19.82
CA ALA A 346 -22.72 16.80 19.53
C ALA A 346 -24.13 17.43 19.43
N LYS A 347 -25.09 16.74 18.80
CA LYS A 347 -26.49 17.19 18.72
C LYS A 347 -27.17 17.19 20.09
N ALA A 348 -26.95 16.16 20.91
CA ALA A 348 -27.44 16.10 22.28
C ALA A 348 -26.86 17.23 23.14
N LEU A 349 -25.58 17.54 22.96
CA LEU A 349 -24.90 18.65 23.64
C LEU A 349 -25.50 20.01 23.26
N ALA A 350 -25.69 20.27 21.97
CA ALA A 350 -26.34 21.49 21.48
C ALA A 350 -27.74 21.67 22.10
N GLY A 351 -28.53 20.58 22.16
CA GLY A 351 -29.86 20.58 22.77
C GLY A 351 -29.84 20.87 24.27
N ARG A 352 -28.96 20.18 25.02
CA ARG A 352 -28.79 20.39 26.47
C ARG A 352 -28.32 21.80 26.78
N ARG A 353 -27.37 22.35 26.00
CA ARG A 353 -26.89 23.74 26.16
C ARG A 353 -28.01 24.74 25.91
N LEU A 354 -28.77 24.57 24.82
CA LEU A 354 -29.92 25.42 24.52
C LEU A 354 -30.97 25.34 25.64
N GLN A 355 -31.32 24.15 26.12
CA GLN A 355 -32.26 23.98 27.23
C GLN A 355 -31.74 24.65 28.52
N ARG A 356 -30.45 24.50 28.83
CA ARG A 356 -29.80 25.11 30.00
C ARG A 356 -29.88 26.63 29.96
N ILE A 357 -29.59 27.25 28.81
CA ILE A 357 -29.69 28.71 28.64
C ILE A 357 -31.13 29.19 28.89
N TRP A 358 -32.12 28.47 28.36
CA TRP A 358 -33.53 28.84 28.52
C TRP A 358 -34.11 28.53 29.91
N SER A 359 -33.57 27.54 30.63
CA SER A 359 -34.03 27.16 31.98
C SER A 359 -33.38 28.04 33.06
N ASN A 360 -32.17 28.54 32.82
CA ASN A 360 -31.39 29.29 33.79
C ASN A 360 -31.40 30.80 33.55
N ASP A 361 -32.36 31.28 32.76
CA ASP A 361 -32.45 32.68 32.37
C ASP A 361 -32.97 33.60 33.49
N ASP A 362 -33.72 33.04 34.43
CA ASP A 362 -34.22 33.78 35.59
C ASP A 362 -33.09 34.00 36.58
N ARG A 363 -32.66 35.25 36.76
CA ARG A 363 -31.77 35.66 37.86
C ARG A 363 -32.62 35.96 39.08
N MET A 364 -32.20 35.44 40.22
CA MET A 364 -32.92 35.58 41.48
C MET A 364 -31.96 36.10 42.55
N ARG A 365 -32.38 37.12 43.28
CA ARG A 365 -31.67 37.64 44.44
C ARG A 365 -32.58 37.60 45.66
N LEU A 366 -32.08 37.06 46.76
CA LEU A 366 -32.78 37.00 48.03
C LEU A 366 -31.83 37.31 49.19
N VAL A 367 -32.38 37.80 50.28
CA VAL A 367 -31.67 38.02 51.54
C VAL A 367 -32.36 37.20 52.62
N GLY A 368 -31.57 36.42 53.37
CA GLY A 368 -32.08 35.47 54.33
C GLY A 368 -31.15 35.26 55.54
N PRO A 369 -31.52 34.32 56.42
CA PRO A 369 -30.83 34.06 57.67
C PRO A 369 -29.44 33.47 57.47
N MET A 370 -28.63 33.50 58.53
CA MET A 370 -27.29 32.91 58.56
C MET A 370 -27.25 31.40 58.24
N SER A 371 -28.37 30.68 58.31
CA SER A 371 -28.43 29.28 57.85
C SER A 371 -28.13 29.13 56.35
N LEU A 372 -28.30 30.18 55.54
CA LEU A 372 -27.89 30.18 54.13
C LEU A 372 -26.37 30.19 53.95
N ALA A 373 -25.58 30.51 54.98
CA ALA A 373 -24.12 30.44 54.92
C ALA A 373 -23.60 29.00 54.85
N ALA A 374 -24.46 27.99 55.09
CA ALA A 374 -24.13 26.59 54.88
C ALA A 374 -24.13 26.18 53.40
N LEU A 375 -24.74 26.99 52.52
CA LEU A 375 -24.71 26.78 51.08
C LEU A 375 -23.38 27.22 50.49
N GLU A 376 -23.00 26.61 49.39
CA GLU A 376 -21.86 26.98 48.56
C GLU A 376 -22.35 27.39 47.15
N PRO A 377 -21.57 28.20 46.39
CA PRO A 377 -21.84 28.42 44.97
C PRO A 377 -21.95 27.09 44.22
N GLY A 378 -23.11 26.84 43.62
CA GLY A 378 -23.44 25.61 42.90
C GLY A 378 -24.58 24.80 43.51
N ASP A 379 -24.87 24.99 44.81
CA ASP A 379 -25.91 24.28 45.54
C ASP A 379 -27.32 24.69 45.08
N ARG A 380 -28.30 23.82 45.37
CA ARG A 380 -29.71 23.99 45.02
C ARG A 380 -30.53 24.38 46.24
N LEU A 381 -31.12 25.55 46.16
CA LEU A 381 -32.10 26.05 47.12
C LEU A 381 -33.51 25.88 46.56
N GLN A 382 -34.35 25.13 47.26
CA GLN A 382 -35.77 25.02 46.94
C GLN A 382 -36.56 26.05 47.78
N LEU A 383 -37.38 26.86 47.11
CA LEU A 383 -38.32 27.76 47.80
C LEU A 383 -39.64 27.02 48.04
N THR A 384 -40.00 26.84 49.31
CA THR A 384 -41.27 26.25 49.74
C THR A 384 -42.25 27.37 50.12
N ASP A 385 -43.54 27.21 49.80
CA ASP A 385 -44.62 28.12 50.22
C ASP A 385 -44.48 29.60 49.80
N HIS A 386 -43.75 29.87 48.71
CA HIS A 386 -43.61 31.21 48.11
C HIS A 386 -44.48 31.35 46.84
N PRO A 387 -45.24 32.44 46.63
CA PRO A 387 -46.10 32.61 45.44
C PRO A 387 -45.32 32.71 44.12
N ALA A 388 -44.03 33.03 44.18
CA ALA A 388 -43.12 33.01 43.04
C ALA A 388 -42.37 31.68 42.87
N ALA A 389 -42.56 30.70 43.78
CA ALA A 389 -42.03 29.36 43.62
C ALA A 389 -42.78 28.69 42.46
N VAL A 390 -42.02 28.19 41.49
CA VAL A 390 -42.54 27.37 40.41
C VAL A 390 -42.28 25.92 40.80
N PRO A 391 -43.30 25.04 40.87
CA PRO A 391 -43.09 23.63 41.17
C PRO A 391 -42.04 23.01 40.23
N GLY A 392 -40.98 22.43 40.80
CA GLY A 392 -39.87 21.81 40.04
C GLY A 392 -38.78 22.77 39.53
N GLN A 393 -38.75 24.03 40.01
CA GLN A 393 -37.68 24.98 39.72
C GLN A 393 -36.94 25.35 41.01
N ASP A 394 -35.69 24.89 41.13
CA ASP A 394 -34.80 25.25 42.23
C ASP A 394 -34.01 26.52 41.88
N ILE A 395 -33.42 27.16 42.87
CA ILE A 395 -32.45 28.25 42.70
C ILE A 395 -31.06 27.63 42.81
N ILE A 396 -30.28 27.72 41.74
CA ILE A 396 -28.85 27.39 41.78
C ILE A 396 -28.11 28.61 42.30
N VAL A 397 -27.37 28.45 43.39
CA VAL A 397 -26.56 29.51 44.00
C VAL A 397 -25.39 29.85 43.08
N ASP A 398 -25.23 31.11 42.71
CA ASP A 398 -24.05 31.58 41.94
C ASP A 398 -23.09 32.39 42.83
N ARG A 399 -23.61 33.11 43.84
CA ARG A 399 -22.82 33.89 44.78
C ARG A 399 -23.54 34.03 46.12
N LEU A 400 -22.76 33.98 47.20
CA LEU A 400 -23.18 34.31 48.56
C LEU A 400 -22.35 35.49 49.06
N THR A 401 -23.02 36.47 49.65
CA THR A 401 -22.39 37.59 50.37
C THR A 401 -22.82 37.51 51.82
N ILE A 402 -21.88 37.14 52.69
CA ILE A 402 -22.12 36.99 54.12
C ILE A 402 -21.90 38.35 54.79
N GLY A 403 -22.97 38.92 55.34
CA GLY A 403 -22.95 40.16 56.09
C GLY A 403 -23.10 39.93 57.60
N PRO A 404 -23.18 41.00 58.40
CA PRO A 404 -23.39 40.89 59.85
C PRO A 404 -24.83 40.42 60.15
N GLY A 405 -25.01 39.11 60.34
CA GLY A 405 -26.28 38.50 60.75
C GLY A 405 -27.25 38.17 59.60
N LEU A 406 -26.86 38.40 58.35
CA LEU A 406 -27.67 38.13 57.15
C LEU A 406 -26.81 37.62 56.00
N VAL A 407 -27.42 36.90 55.07
CA VAL A 407 -26.78 36.38 53.87
C VAL A 407 -27.56 36.83 52.64
N ALA A 408 -26.89 37.52 51.73
CA ALA A 408 -27.44 37.82 50.41
C ALA A 408 -27.01 36.74 49.42
N LEU A 409 -27.98 36.15 48.73
CA LEU A 409 -27.80 35.08 47.77
C LEU A 409 -28.20 35.58 46.38
N ASP A 410 -27.26 35.56 45.45
CA ASP A 410 -27.52 35.70 44.03
C ASP A 410 -27.49 34.32 43.38
N GLY A 411 -28.57 33.99 42.68
CA GLY A 411 -28.72 32.71 42.03
C GLY A 411 -29.43 32.82 40.69
N ARG A 412 -29.62 31.66 40.09
CA ARG A 412 -30.33 31.50 38.82
C ARG A 412 -31.33 30.36 38.92
N GLY A 413 -32.38 30.44 38.11
CA GLY A 413 -33.31 29.33 37.94
C GLY A 413 -32.56 28.06 37.56
N GLY A 414 -32.92 26.95 38.19
CA GLY A 414 -32.47 25.61 37.86
C GLY A 414 -33.69 24.74 37.73
N GLY A 415 -34.18 24.55 36.50
CA GLY A 415 -35.20 23.52 36.28
C GLY A 415 -34.62 22.14 36.55
N THR A 416 -35.48 21.19 36.95
CA THR A 416 -35.20 19.76 36.82
C THR A 416 -35.13 19.39 35.33
N ALA A 417 -34.08 19.82 34.65
CA ALA A 417 -33.83 19.41 33.29
C ALA A 417 -33.57 17.90 33.32
N SER A 418 -34.46 17.12 32.69
CA SER A 418 -34.24 15.70 32.47
C SER A 418 -32.85 15.53 31.85
N THR A 419 -31.93 15.00 32.64
CA THR A 419 -30.57 14.63 32.23
C THR A 419 -30.58 13.44 31.28
N ALA A 420 -31.73 12.79 31.10
CA ALA A 420 -31.93 11.53 30.40
C ALA A 420 -32.68 11.66 29.06
N LEU A 421 -32.45 12.72 28.28
CA LEU A 421 -32.85 12.68 26.87
C LEU A 421 -31.84 11.80 26.13
N ALA A 422 -32.32 10.67 25.58
CA ALA A 422 -31.55 9.87 24.64
C ALA A 422 -31.01 10.77 23.52
N PRO A 423 -29.74 10.61 23.10
CA PRO A 423 -29.16 11.47 22.09
C PRO A 423 -29.99 11.35 20.80
N PRO A 424 -30.49 12.47 20.26
CA PRO A 424 -31.31 12.42 19.06
C PRO A 424 -30.49 11.86 17.89
N PRO A 425 -31.12 11.15 16.94
CA PRO A 425 -30.41 10.66 15.76
C PRO A 425 -29.81 11.85 15.02
N ALA A 426 -28.55 11.69 14.62
CA ALA A 426 -27.78 12.65 13.85
C ALA A 426 -26.89 11.89 12.88
N ASP A 427 -26.71 12.46 11.69
CA ASP A 427 -25.86 11.91 10.66
C ASP A 427 -24.58 12.73 10.56
N THR A 428 -23.45 12.05 10.37
CA THR A 428 -22.14 12.64 10.08
C THR A 428 -21.99 12.98 8.59
N GLY A 429 -22.79 12.34 7.74
CA GLY A 429 -22.70 12.40 6.28
C GLY A 429 -21.81 11.29 5.72
N ARG A 430 -21.80 11.11 4.39
CA ARG A 430 -20.91 10.14 3.75
C ARG A 430 -19.51 10.70 3.62
N PHE A 431 -18.52 9.95 4.08
CA PHE A 431 -17.11 10.25 3.89
C PHE A 431 -16.40 9.02 3.32
N PRO A 432 -15.82 9.10 2.10
CA PRO A 432 -15.02 8.00 1.57
C PRO A 432 -13.71 7.93 2.35
N GLY A 433 -13.56 6.89 3.17
CA GLY A 433 -12.30 6.64 3.88
C GLY A 433 -11.16 6.38 2.89
N GLN A 434 -9.96 6.82 3.24
CA GLN A 434 -8.75 6.36 2.58
C GLN A 434 -8.31 5.05 3.23
N THR A 435 -7.87 4.08 2.43
CA THR A 435 -7.28 2.84 2.95
C THR A 435 -5.96 2.55 2.27
N VAL A 436 -4.93 2.18 3.04
CA VAL A 436 -3.69 1.64 2.47
C VAL A 436 -3.81 0.13 2.37
N ALA A 437 -3.73 -0.41 1.16
CA ALA A 437 -3.68 -1.85 0.97
C ALA A 437 -2.32 -2.39 1.48
N PRO A 438 -2.28 -3.51 2.22
CA PRO A 438 -1.01 -4.09 2.67
C PRO A 438 -0.12 -4.41 1.46
N VAL A 439 1.19 -4.17 1.61
CA VAL A 439 2.18 -4.55 0.60
C VAL A 439 2.13 -6.06 0.44
N GLY A 440 1.65 -6.53 -0.72
CA GLY A 440 1.53 -7.95 -1.00
C GLY A 440 2.90 -8.63 -1.05
N GLU A 441 2.94 -9.89 -0.65
CA GLU A 441 4.09 -10.76 -0.90
C GLU A 441 4.32 -10.92 -2.41
N THR A 442 5.58 -10.92 -2.83
CA THR A 442 5.95 -11.18 -4.23
C THR A 442 5.82 -12.67 -4.54
N ARG A 443 4.90 -13.03 -5.41
CA ARG A 443 4.84 -14.33 -6.06
C ARG A 443 5.57 -14.27 -7.38
N TRP A 444 6.31 -15.31 -7.71
CA TRP A 444 7.16 -15.31 -8.90
C TRP A 444 7.21 -16.68 -9.56
N ALA A 445 7.50 -16.68 -10.85
CA ALA A 445 7.72 -17.88 -11.65
C ALA A 445 8.88 -17.65 -12.62
N VAL A 446 9.80 -18.61 -12.70
CA VAL A 446 10.85 -18.62 -13.74
C VAL A 446 10.44 -19.60 -14.84
N LEU A 447 10.59 -19.15 -16.09
CA LEU A 447 10.14 -19.82 -17.30
C LEU A 447 11.35 -20.09 -18.21
N ASP A 448 11.56 -21.36 -18.56
CA ASP A 448 12.43 -21.78 -19.65
C ASP A 448 11.58 -21.90 -20.92
N LEU A 449 11.54 -20.81 -21.70
CA LEU A 449 10.67 -20.68 -22.86
C LEU A 449 11.39 -21.10 -24.16
N PRO A 450 10.65 -21.58 -25.18
CA PRO A 450 11.14 -21.58 -26.56
C PRO A 450 11.52 -20.15 -27.00
N LEU A 451 12.32 -20.04 -28.08
CA LEU A 451 12.74 -18.75 -28.61
C LEU A 451 11.50 -17.92 -29.00
N LEU A 452 11.31 -16.79 -28.33
CA LEU A 452 10.16 -15.92 -28.56
C LEU A 452 10.34 -15.13 -29.87
N PRO A 453 9.25 -14.82 -30.59
CA PRO A 453 9.31 -13.97 -31.77
C PRO A 453 9.99 -12.63 -31.47
N GLY A 454 10.94 -12.22 -32.32
CA GLY A 454 11.70 -10.98 -32.16
C GLY A 454 12.86 -11.05 -31.13
N GLN A 455 13.05 -12.17 -30.44
CA GLN A 455 14.22 -12.38 -29.58
C GLN A 455 15.46 -12.71 -30.42
N ALA A 456 16.59 -12.09 -30.09
CA ALA A 456 17.88 -12.41 -30.70
C ALA A 456 18.40 -13.74 -30.15
N ASP A 457 18.76 -14.64 -31.06
CA ASP A 457 19.48 -15.86 -30.73
C ASP A 457 20.95 -15.52 -30.49
N THR A 458 21.37 -15.51 -29.22
CA THR A 458 22.72 -15.06 -28.84
C THR A 458 23.64 -16.26 -28.59
N PRO A 459 24.74 -16.41 -29.35
CA PRO A 459 25.66 -17.53 -29.16
C PRO A 459 26.18 -17.64 -27.72
N GLY A 460 26.27 -18.87 -27.20
CA GLY A 460 26.87 -19.17 -25.90
C GLY A 460 26.00 -18.93 -24.66
N ARG A 461 24.79 -18.38 -24.81
CA ARG A 461 23.84 -18.15 -23.70
C ARG A 461 22.40 -18.44 -24.10
N PHE A 462 21.53 -18.62 -23.12
CA PHE A 462 20.08 -18.65 -23.28
C PHE A 462 19.42 -17.83 -22.18
N ASP A 463 18.22 -17.33 -22.43
CA ASP A 463 17.51 -16.51 -21.46
C ASP A 463 16.46 -17.34 -20.70
N LEU A 464 16.46 -17.24 -19.38
CA LEU A 464 15.29 -17.60 -18.56
C LEU A 464 14.49 -16.33 -18.27
N PHE A 465 13.16 -16.47 -18.19
CA PHE A 465 12.26 -15.35 -17.96
C PHE A 465 11.63 -15.45 -16.57
N ALA A 466 11.88 -14.45 -15.72
CA ALA A 466 11.23 -14.35 -14.42
C ALA A 466 10.02 -13.41 -14.51
N ALA A 467 8.84 -13.94 -14.20
CA ALA A 467 7.61 -13.19 -14.01
C ALA A 467 7.35 -12.98 -12.52
N LEU A 468 6.96 -11.76 -12.14
CA LEU A 468 6.67 -11.38 -10.77
C LEU A 468 5.26 -10.79 -10.69
N THR A 469 4.52 -11.15 -9.65
CA THR A 469 3.23 -10.57 -9.33
C THR A 469 3.06 -10.47 -7.82
N GLY A 470 2.05 -9.72 -7.38
CA GLY A 470 1.69 -9.63 -5.98
C GLY A 470 0.37 -10.32 -5.72
N ALA A 471 0.27 -11.06 -4.62
CA ALA A 471 -1.00 -11.65 -4.19
C ALA A 471 -2.03 -10.59 -3.74
N ALA A 472 -1.58 -9.37 -3.43
CA ALA A 472 -2.43 -8.25 -3.04
C ALA A 472 -2.36 -7.09 -4.05
N THR A 473 -3.44 -6.32 -4.15
CA THR A 473 -3.53 -5.11 -4.98
C THR A 473 -2.55 -4.01 -4.57
N GLY A 474 -2.01 -4.05 -3.35
CA GLY A 474 -0.99 -3.13 -2.84
C GLY A 474 0.46 -3.47 -3.25
N TRP A 475 0.71 -4.52 -4.02
CA TRP A 475 2.07 -4.86 -4.46
C TRP A 475 2.59 -3.86 -5.51
N ARG A 476 3.79 -3.32 -5.24
CA ARG A 476 4.43 -2.22 -5.99
C ARG A 476 5.66 -2.65 -6.81
N GLY A 477 6.03 -3.93 -6.77
CA GLY A 477 7.16 -4.45 -7.51
C GLY A 477 7.99 -5.45 -6.73
N GLY A 478 8.93 -6.08 -7.44
CA GLY A 478 9.92 -6.98 -6.85
C GLY A 478 11.22 -7.01 -7.63
N ARG A 479 12.24 -7.59 -7.01
CA ARG A 479 13.60 -7.75 -7.56
C ARG A 479 13.99 -9.22 -7.56
N VAL A 480 14.65 -9.66 -8.63
CA VAL A 480 15.09 -11.05 -8.81
C VAL A 480 16.59 -11.16 -8.65
N PHE A 481 17.01 -12.18 -7.91
CA PHE A 481 18.40 -12.58 -7.72
C PHE A 481 18.56 -14.03 -8.15
N TRP A 482 19.73 -14.35 -8.71
CA TRP A 482 20.04 -15.71 -9.13
C TRP A 482 21.52 -16.04 -8.91
N SER A 483 21.82 -17.34 -8.82
CA SER A 483 23.16 -17.86 -8.52
C SER A 483 23.42 -19.12 -9.35
N THR A 484 24.68 -19.28 -9.78
CA THR A 484 25.20 -20.48 -10.48
C THR A 484 26.23 -21.25 -9.66
N ASP A 485 26.61 -20.72 -8.50
CA ASP A 485 27.63 -21.23 -7.58
C ASP A 485 27.01 -21.77 -6.28
N GLN A 486 25.81 -22.36 -6.39
CA GLN A 486 25.07 -22.96 -5.26
C GLN A 486 24.77 -22.01 -4.09
N GLY A 487 24.72 -20.71 -4.34
CA GLY A 487 24.30 -19.71 -3.36
C GLY A 487 25.45 -18.97 -2.68
N ASP A 488 26.71 -19.24 -3.05
CA ASP A 488 27.86 -18.48 -2.56
C ASP A 488 27.79 -17.00 -2.98
N SER A 489 27.32 -16.71 -4.19
CA SER A 489 27.09 -15.34 -4.66
C SER A 489 25.80 -15.22 -5.47
N TYR A 490 25.13 -14.06 -5.32
CA TYR A 490 23.89 -13.76 -6.04
C TYR A 490 24.06 -12.55 -6.96
N ILE A 491 23.66 -12.73 -8.21
CA ILE A 491 23.61 -11.69 -9.23
C ILE A 491 22.19 -11.12 -9.26
N SER A 492 22.05 -9.79 -9.22
CA SER A 492 20.76 -9.11 -9.43
C SER A 492 20.40 -9.13 -10.91
N ALA A 493 19.33 -9.82 -11.28
CA ALA A 493 18.84 -9.87 -12.67
C ALA A 493 18.06 -8.61 -13.07
N GLY A 494 17.52 -7.88 -12.09
CA GLY A 494 16.74 -6.66 -12.31
C GLY A 494 15.55 -6.55 -11.35
N ALA A 495 14.82 -5.44 -11.46
CA ALA A 495 13.59 -5.19 -10.73
C ALA A 495 12.47 -4.76 -11.69
N THR A 496 11.22 -5.06 -11.32
CA THR A 496 10.03 -4.63 -12.07
C THR A 496 8.94 -4.16 -11.11
N GLY A 497 8.27 -3.07 -11.48
CA GLY A 497 7.02 -2.62 -10.85
C GLY A 497 5.77 -3.14 -11.58
N ILE A 498 5.95 -3.76 -12.75
CA ILE A 498 4.86 -4.28 -13.59
C ILE A 498 4.52 -5.69 -13.12
N ALA A 499 3.26 -5.89 -12.71
CA ALA A 499 2.78 -7.19 -12.25
C ALA A 499 2.43 -8.07 -13.44
N ALA A 500 3.16 -9.17 -13.62
CA ALA A 500 2.86 -10.19 -14.61
C ALA A 500 1.48 -10.81 -14.36
N VAL A 501 0.80 -11.20 -15.44
CA VAL A 501 -0.49 -11.89 -15.37
C VAL A 501 -0.22 -13.39 -15.22
N MET A 502 -0.40 -13.89 -13.99
CA MET A 502 -0.11 -15.27 -13.61
C MET A 502 -1.26 -15.88 -12.81
N GLY A 503 -1.38 -17.19 -12.83
CA GLY A 503 -2.45 -17.92 -12.15
C GLY A 503 -2.28 -19.43 -12.27
N ASP A 504 -3.36 -20.13 -11.97
CA ASP A 504 -3.42 -21.59 -12.05
C ASP A 504 -4.68 -22.03 -12.80
N THR A 505 -4.60 -23.15 -13.51
CA THR A 505 -5.75 -23.78 -14.15
C THR A 505 -6.69 -24.36 -13.08
N LEU A 506 -8.01 -24.18 -13.25
CA LEU A 506 -9.00 -24.75 -12.32
C LEU A 506 -9.52 -26.12 -12.79
N ALA A 507 -9.49 -26.37 -14.09
CA ALA A 507 -9.95 -27.61 -14.70
C ALA A 507 -8.82 -28.23 -15.53
N ALA A 508 -8.87 -29.55 -15.68
CA ALA A 508 -7.97 -30.24 -16.59
C ALA A 508 -8.29 -29.87 -18.04
N LEU A 509 -7.25 -29.66 -18.84
CA LEU A 509 -7.33 -29.42 -20.27
C LEU A 509 -6.79 -30.65 -21.00
N ALA A 510 -7.65 -31.38 -21.71
CA ALA A 510 -7.24 -32.55 -22.46
C ALA A 510 -6.19 -32.23 -23.55
N ALA A 511 -5.55 -33.27 -24.05
CA ALA A 511 -4.69 -33.15 -25.22
C ALA A 511 -5.53 -32.65 -26.42
N GLY A 512 -5.05 -31.61 -27.10
CA GLY A 512 -5.75 -30.96 -28.20
C GLY A 512 -4.94 -30.99 -29.51
N PRO A 513 -5.54 -30.56 -30.63
CA PRO A 513 -4.85 -30.46 -31.90
C PRO A 513 -3.75 -29.39 -31.87
N ALA A 514 -2.57 -29.69 -32.42
CA ALA A 514 -1.45 -28.74 -32.53
C ALA A 514 -1.53 -27.87 -33.80
N ASP A 515 -2.18 -28.38 -34.85
CA ASP A 515 -2.12 -27.84 -36.21
C ASP A 515 -3.35 -26.98 -36.57
N LEU A 516 -4.39 -27.01 -35.74
CA LEU A 516 -5.68 -26.33 -35.97
C LEU A 516 -6.11 -25.58 -34.71
N TRP A 517 -7.10 -24.70 -34.86
CA TRP A 517 -7.79 -24.11 -33.72
C TRP A 517 -8.51 -25.20 -32.92
N ASP A 518 -8.20 -25.26 -31.63
CA ASP A 518 -8.93 -26.07 -30.66
C ASP A 518 -10.17 -25.30 -30.23
N GLU A 519 -11.27 -25.56 -30.94
CA GLU A 519 -12.60 -25.01 -30.67
C GLU A 519 -13.43 -25.93 -29.75
N CYS A 520 -12.92 -27.12 -29.44
CA CYS A 520 -13.64 -28.13 -28.64
C CYS A 520 -13.33 -28.00 -27.15
N HIS A 521 -12.10 -27.66 -26.81
CA HIS A 521 -11.67 -27.52 -25.42
C HIS A 521 -11.62 -26.07 -24.98
N THR A 522 -11.94 -25.87 -23.70
CA THR A 522 -11.90 -24.57 -23.05
C THR A 522 -10.99 -24.67 -21.83
N LEU A 523 -10.28 -23.59 -21.50
CA LEU A 523 -9.36 -23.56 -20.37
C LEU A 523 -9.85 -22.55 -19.34
N THR A 524 -10.10 -22.99 -18.12
CA THR A 524 -10.47 -22.10 -17.02
C THR A 524 -9.26 -21.81 -16.14
N VAL A 525 -8.93 -20.54 -15.96
CA VAL A 525 -7.79 -20.07 -15.17
C VAL A 525 -8.24 -19.11 -14.09
N ARG A 526 -7.63 -19.21 -12.90
CA ARG A 526 -7.79 -18.24 -11.83
C ARG A 526 -6.51 -17.43 -11.68
N LEU A 527 -6.62 -16.12 -11.80
CA LEU A 527 -5.48 -15.20 -11.70
C LEU A 527 -5.07 -15.01 -10.24
N THR A 528 -3.77 -14.81 -10.03
CA THR A 528 -3.17 -14.69 -8.69
C THR A 528 -3.49 -13.36 -8.02
N ARG A 529 -3.50 -12.27 -8.81
CA ARG A 529 -3.73 -10.92 -8.31
C ARG A 529 -5.18 -10.50 -8.56
N PRO A 530 -5.93 -10.08 -7.52
CA PRO A 530 -7.30 -9.64 -7.69
C PRO A 530 -7.43 -8.46 -8.67
N GLY A 531 -8.46 -8.51 -9.51
CA GLY A 531 -8.76 -7.47 -10.49
C GLY A 531 -7.87 -7.46 -11.74
N GLN A 532 -6.92 -8.39 -11.88
CA GLN A 532 -6.27 -8.61 -13.18
C GLN A 532 -7.28 -9.18 -14.19
N THR A 533 -7.06 -8.88 -15.47
CA THR A 533 -7.94 -9.34 -16.55
C THR A 533 -7.13 -9.75 -17.77
N LEU A 534 -7.74 -10.57 -18.63
CA LEU A 534 -7.21 -10.96 -19.93
C LEU A 534 -8.12 -10.38 -21.01
N VAL A 535 -7.52 -9.92 -22.11
CA VAL A 535 -8.28 -9.25 -23.17
C VAL A 535 -8.46 -10.17 -24.36
N SER A 536 -9.71 -10.29 -24.83
CA SER A 536 -10.02 -10.98 -26.07
C SER A 536 -9.37 -10.27 -27.27
N ARG A 537 -8.96 -11.05 -28.27
CA ARG A 537 -8.30 -10.57 -29.49
C ARG A 537 -8.94 -11.22 -30.71
N SER A 538 -8.88 -10.54 -31.85
CA SER A 538 -9.33 -11.13 -33.12
C SER A 538 -8.43 -12.31 -33.50
N ALA A 539 -8.95 -13.26 -34.29
CA ALA A 539 -8.16 -14.41 -34.74
C ALA A 539 -6.87 -13.97 -35.46
N LEU A 540 -6.94 -12.92 -36.28
CA LEU A 540 -5.76 -12.37 -36.97
C LEU A 540 -4.73 -11.80 -35.98
N ALA A 541 -5.16 -11.06 -34.96
CA ALA A 541 -4.24 -10.53 -33.94
C ALA A 541 -3.54 -11.65 -33.17
N VAL A 542 -4.26 -12.73 -32.86
CA VAL A 542 -3.66 -13.93 -32.24
C VAL A 542 -2.64 -14.58 -33.18
N LEU A 543 -2.97 -14.76 -34.47
CA LEU A 543 -2.01 -15.31 -35.45
C LEU A 543 -0.76 -14.42 -35.60
N ASN A 544 -0.90 -13.11 -35.39
CA ASN A 544 0.21 -12.16 -35.35
C ASN A 544 0.98 -12.14 -34.00
N GLY A 545 0.69 -13.07 -33.09
CA GLY A 545 1.43 -13.25 -31.83
C GLY A 545 0.76 -12.71 -30.57
N ALA A 546 -0.47 -12.18 -30.65
CA ALA A 546 -1.20 -11.76 -29.45
C ALA A 546 -1.64 -12.96 -28.58
N ASN A 547 -1.92 -12.69 -27.31
CA ASN A 547 -2.44 -13.65 -26.32
C ASN A 547 -1.61 -14.94 -26.20
N LEU A 548 -0.29 -14.82 -26.27
CA LEU A 548 0.64 -15.92 -25.99
C LEU A 548 0.68 -16.19 -24.49
N ALA A 549 0.55 -17.45 -24.07
CA ALA A 549 0.58 -17.84 -22.67
C ALA A 549 1.29 -19.19 -22.50
N LEU A 550 1.86 -19.41 -21.31
CA LEU A 550 2.41 -20.68 -20.87
C LEU A 550 1.41 -21.38 -19.95
N VAL A 551 1.08 -22.64 -20.24
CA VAL A 551 0.31 -23.53 -19.37
C VAL A 551 1.18 -24.74 -19.04
N GLY A 552 1.57 -24.87 -17.78
CA GLY A 552 2.63 -25.80 -17.36
C GLY A 552 3.93 -25.49 -18.11
N ASP A 553 4.17 -26.31 -19.14
CA ASP A 553 5.33 -26.29 -20.05
C ASP A 553 4.94 -26.11 -21.54
N GLU A 554 3.64 -26.01 -21.83
CA GLU A 554 3.10 -25.82 -23.18
C GLU A 554 2.85 -24.34 -23.43
N VAL A 555 3.34 -23.82 -24.56
CA VAL A 555 3.00 -22.47 -25.01
C VAL A 555 1.72 -22.56 -25.84
N ILE A 556 0.70 -21.83 -25.43
CA ILE A 556 -0.60 -21.75 -26.11
C ILE A 556 -0.91 -20.30 -26.51
N GLN A 557 -1.90 -20.14 -27.38
CA GLN A 557 -2.57 -18.85 -27.60
C GLN A 557 -4.07 -19.01 -27.45
N PHE A 558 -4.79 -17.92 -27.16
CA PHE A 558 -6.25 -17.93 -27.01
C PHE A 558 -6.91 -16.71 -27.65
N ARG A 559 -8.10 -16.91 -28.21
CA ARG A 559 -8.87 -15.85 -28.88
C ARG A 559 -9.73 -15.06 -27.90
N THR A 560 -10.48 -15.78 -27.08
CA THR A 560 -11.50 -15.19 -26.22
C THR A 560 -11.15 -15.45 -24.77
N ALA A 561 -11.23 -14.41 -23.94
CA ALA A 561 -11.19 -14.50 -22.49
C ALA A 561 -12.50 -13.94 -21.93
N LEU A 562 -13.26 -14.78 -21.24
CA LEU A 562 -14.55 -14.45 -20.66
C LEU A 562 -14.47 -14.52 -19.13
N PRO A 563 -14.79 -13.45 -18.40
CA PRO A 563 -14.80 -13.48 -16.94
C PRO A 563 -15.96 -14.34 -16.43
N VAL A 564 -15.69 -15.23 -15.48
CA VAL A 564 -16.67 -16.15 -14.87
C VAL A 564 -17.01 -15.75 -13.42
N GLY A 565 -16.19 -14.90 -12.78
CA GLY A 565 -16.32 -14.47 -11.38
C GLY A 565 -15.07 -14.85 -10.57
N ASP A 566 -14.88 -14.30 -9.36
CA ASP A 566 -13.79 -14.65 -8.45
C ASP A 566 -12.38 -14.73 -9.09
N ASP A 567 -11.98 -13.67 -9.82
CA ASP A 567 -10.70 -13.59 -10.55
C ASP A 567 -10.45 -14.75 -11.54
N THR A 568 -11.53 -15.41 -11.96
CA THR A 568 -11.52 -16.57 -12.84
C THR A 568 -11.99 -16.19 -14.24
N LEU A 569 -11.24 -16.63 -15.25
CA LEU A 569 -11.54 -16.44 -16.66
C LEU A 569 -11.56 -17.77 -17.41
N ARG A 570 -12.54 -17.92 -18.31
CA ARG A 570 -12.59 -19.00 -19.29
C ARG A 570 -11.96 -18.54 -20.60
N LEU A 571 -11.05 -19.34 -21.13
CA LEU A 571 -10.34 -19.12 -22.38
C LEU A 571 -10.87 -20.07 -23.44
N ASP A 572 -11.28 -19.51 -24.58
CA ASP A 572 -11.87 -20.22 -25.72
C ASP A 572 -11.09 -19.94 -27.01
N GLY A 573 -11.19 -20.86 -27.97
CA GLY A 573 -10.49 -20.81 -29.26
C GLY A 573 -8.97 -20.86 -29.06
N LEU A 574 -8.46 -22.02 -28.66
CA LEU A 574 -7.06 -22.19 -28.28
C LEU A 574 -6.20 -22.59 -29.50
N LEU A 575 -4.96 -22.12 -29.55
CA LEU A 575 -3.93 -22.71 -30.40
C LEU A 575 -2.87 -23.35 -29.51
N ARG A 576 -2.65 -24.65 -29.71
CA ARG A 576 -1.82 -25.50 -28.85
C ARG A 576 -0.41 -25.66 -29.42
N GLY A 577 0.56 -26.05 -28.58
CA GLY A 577 1.92 -26.41 -29.00
C GLY A 577 2.70 -25.31 -29.75
N ARG A 578 2.45 -24.04 -29.45
CA ARG A 578 3.05 -22.89 -30.14
C ARG A 578 4.56 -22.84 -29.92
N LEU A 579 5.27 -22.23 -30.88
CA LEU A 579 6.73 -22.18 -30.93
C LEU A 579 7.39 -23.57 -30.86
N GLY A 580 6.63 -24.59 -31.29
CA GLY A 580 7.04 -25.98 -31.22
C GLY A 580 7.18 -26.52 -29.81
N SER A 581 6.48 -25.95 -28.81
CA SER A 581 6.32 -26.51 -27.46
C SER A 581 5.56 -27.84 -27.47
N ALA A 582 5.73 -28.66 -26.43
CA ALA A 582 5.19 -30.03 -26.42
C ALA A 582 3.80 -30.01 -25.82
N ILE A 583 2.83 -30.63 -26.49
CA ILE A 583 1.53 -30.89 -25.88
C ILE A 583 1.71 -32.13 -24.98
N PRO A 584 1.42 -32.05 -23.68
CA PRO A 584 1.50 -33.22 -22.80
C PRO A 584 0.54 -34.31 -23.27
N THR A 585 1.00 -35.57 -23.30
CA THR A 585 0.21 -36.70 -23.82
C THR A 585 -1.12 -36.90 -23.06
N GLY A 586 -1.15 -36.60 -21.76
CA GLY A 586 -2.36 -36.63 -20.93
C GLY A 586 -3.12 -35.30 -20.84
N GLY A 587 -2.68 -34.26 -21.56
CA GLY A 587 -3.13 -32.89 -21.33
C GLY A 587 -2.58 -32.26 -20.06
N HIS A 588 -3.17 -31.15 -19.64
CA HIS A 588 -2.81 -30.43 -18.42
C HIS A 588 -3.77 -30.79 -17.29
N PRO A 589 -3.28 -31.18 -16.11
CA PRO A 589 -4.13 -31.33 -14.93
C PRO A 589 -4.65 -29.97 -14.42
N ALA A 590 -5.64 -30.02 -13.55
CA ALA A 590 -6.02 -28.86 -12.73
C ALA A 590 -4.86 -28.47 -11.81
N GLY A 591 -4.70 -27.18 -11.54
CA GLY A 591 -3.58 -26.62 -10.79
C GLY A 591 -2.31 -26.43 -11.62
N SER A 592 -2.35 -26.60 -12.94
CA SER A 592 -1.23 -26.28 -13.81
C SER A 592 -0.98 -24.78 -13.80
N ARG A 593 0.30 -24.37 -13.74
CA ARG A 593 0.70 -22.96 -13.79
C ARG A 593 0.24 -22.30 -15.09
N PHE A 594 -0.33 -21.10 -15.01
CA PHE A 594 -0.66 -20.23 -16.14
C PHE A 594 0.13 -18.92 -16.06
N VAL A 595 0.80 -18.53 -17.14
CA VAL A 595 1.48 -17.23 -17.23
C VAL A 595 1.25 -16.61 -18.60
N LEU A 596 0.69 -15.39 -18.67
CA LEU A 596 0.59 -14.65 -19.92
C LEU A 596 1.97 -14.14 -20.33
N ILE A 597 2.36 -14.38 -21.57
CA ILE A 597 3.62 -13.92 -22.14
C ILE A 597 3.39 -12.60 -22.86
N SER A 598 3.62 -11.49 -22.15
CA SER A 598 3.58 -10.13 -22.71
C SER A 598 4.98 -9.51 -22.77
N PRO A 599 5.28 -8.73 -23.82
CA PRO A 599 6.50 -7.92 -23.86
C PRO A 599 6.56 -6.93 -22.68
N GLY A 600 7.63 -6.94 -21.90
CA GLY A 600 7.88 -6.01 -20.80
C GLY A 600 7.55 -6.52 -19.39
N ASP A 601 6.82 -7.62 -19.26
CA ASP A 601 6.40 -8.17 -17.96
C ASP A 601 7.47 -9.05 -17.28
N PHE A 602 8.56 -9.37 -18.00
CA PHE A 602 9.56 -10.35 -17.57
C PHE A 602 10.93 -9.74 -17.38
N ILE A 603 11.62 -10.18 -16.32
CA ILE A 603 13.05 -9.97 -16.12
C ILE A 603 13.80 -11.13 -16.80
N ARG A 604 14.81 -10.81 -17.62
CA ARG A 604 15.62 -11.81 -18.33
C ARG A 604 16.86 -12.18 -17.53
N LEU A 605 17.07 -13.47 -17.33
CA LEU A 605 18.27 -14.02 -16.74
C LEU A 605 19.13 -14.59 -17.86
N GLY A 606 20.25 -13.95 -18.15
CA GLY A 606 21.19 -14.38 -19.17
C GLY A 606 22.05 -15.54 -18.70
N VAL A 607 21.56 -16.77 -18.86
CA VAL A 607 22.23 -17.96 -18.35
C VAL A 607 23.27 -18.46 -19.38
N PRO A 608 24.52 -18.72 -18.97
CA PRO A 608 25.51 -19.35 -19.84
C PRO A 608 25.05 -20.74 -20.29
N SER A 609 25.30 -21.08 -21.56
CA SER A 609 24.94 -22.38 -22.15
C SER A 609 25.49 -23.59 -21.40
N GLY A 610 26.64 -23.45 -20.71
CA GLY A 610 27.24 -24.48 -19.86
C GLY A 610 26.44 -24.85 -18.61
N GLN A 611 25.46 -24.02 -18.21
CA GLN A 611 24.60 -24.29 -17.05
C GLN A 611 23.37 -25.15 -17.40
N ARG A 612 23.19 -25.49 -18.68
CA ARG A 612 22.13 -26.41 -19.12
C ARG A 612 22.23 -27.74 -18.37
N GLY A 613 21.11 -28.20 -17.81
CA GLY A 613 21.05 -29.44 -17.03
C GLY A 613 21.70 -29.35 -15.64
N ARG A 614 22.15 -28.16 -15.21
CA ARG A 614 22.71 -27.91 -13.87
C ARG A 614 21.79 -26.96 -13.09
N PRO A 615 21.64 -27.12 -11.76
CA PRO A 615 20.75 -26.27 -10.98
C PRO A 615 21.22 -24.81 -10.99
N VAL A 616 20.27 -23.90 -11.14
CA VAL A 616 20.39 -22.46 -10.95
C VAL A 616 19.49 -22.09 -9.78
N LEU A 617 20.04 -21.40 -8.77
CA LEU A 617 19.23 -20.93 -7.65
C LEU A 617 18.62 -19.57 -8.00
N VAL A 618 17.33 -19.39 -7.76
CA VAL A 618 16.63 -18.12 -8.00
C VAL A 618 15.80 -17.74 -6.78
N LYS A 619 15.80 -16.46 -6.43
CA LYS A 619 14.91 -15.87 -5.42
C LYS A 619 14.41 -14.51 -5.86
N ALA A 620 13.24 -14.12 -5.36
CA ALA A 620 12.67 -12.80 -5.58
C ALA A 620 12.23 -12.18 -4.25
N VAL A 621 12.37 -10.86 -4.15
CA VAL A 621 11.95 -10.07 -2.97
C VAL A 621 11.03 -8.94 -3.39
N SER A 622 10.09 -8.57 -2.52
CA SER A 622 9.29 -7.36 -2.71
C SER A 622 10.17 -6.11 -2.61
N VAL A 623 9.75 -5.01 -3.23
CA VAL A 623 10.41 -3.70 -3.07
C VAL A 623 10.59 -3.37 -1.58
N GLY A 624 11.82 -3.01 -1.19
CA GLY A 624 12.19 -2.74 0.21
C GLY A 624 12.53 -3.97 1.07
N GLY A 625 12.32 -5.19 0.55
CA GLY A 625 12.69 -6.43 1.22
C GLY A 625 14.19 -6.77 1.09
N SER A 626 14.73 -7.49 2.08
CA SER A 626 16.11 -8.00 2.05
C SER A 626 16.20 -9.34 1.34
N ALA A 627 17.23 -9.53 0.51
CA ALA A 627 17.52 -10.80 -0.16
C ALA A 627 17.92 -11.93 0.81
N GLU A 628 18.31 -11.61 2.03
CA GLU A 628 18.65 -12.58 3.09
C GLU A 628 17.42 -13.17 3.77
N ALA A 629 16.27 -12.50 3.65
CA ALA A 629 15.03 -12.92 4.30
C ALA A 629 14.25 -13.99 3.52
N VAL A 630 14.71 -14.37 2.31
CA VAL A 630 13.97 -15.26 1.40
C VAL A 630 14.90 -16.36 0.88
N ASP A 631 14.44 -17.59 0.99
CA ASP A 631 15.14 -18.77 0.49
C ASP A 631 15.13 -18.84 -1.04
N ALA A 632 16.23 -19.37 -1.61
CA ALA A 632 16.33 -19.58 -3.05
C ALA A 632 15.81 -20.96 -3.46
N ILE A 633 15.13 -21.00 -4.61
CA ILE A 633 14.57 -22.23 -5.19
C ILE A 633 15.49 -22.70 -6.33
N PRO A 634 15.86 -24.00 -6.36
CA PRO A 634 16.62 -24.56 -7.46
C PRO A 634 15.75 -24.78 -8.70
N LEU A 635 16.26 -24.39 -9.87
CA LEU A 635 15.70 -24.65 -11.18
C LEU A 635 16.76 -25.29 -12.08
N THR A 636 16.41 -26.36 -12.79
CA THR A 636 17.31 -26.98 -13.78
C THR A 636 16.87 -26.60 -15.20
N PRO A 637 17.59 -25.70 -15.88
CA PRO A 637 17.20 -25.26 -17.23
C PRO A 637 17.53 -26.31 -18.28
N GLU A 638 16.61 -26.52 -19.22
CA GLU A 638 16.75 -27.39 -20.39
C GLU A 638 17.26 -26.63 -21.64
N ALA A 639 17.29 -25.29 -21.57
CA ALA A 639 17.66 -24.39 -22.67
C ALA A 639 16.75 -24.57 -23.89
N ARG A 640 15.43 -24.48 -23.68
CA ARG A 640 14.41 -24.77 -24.70
C ARG A 640 14.48 -23.82 -25.90
N ALA A 641 14.94 -22.59 -25.70
CA ALA A 641 15.17 -21.61 -26.76
C ALA A 641 16.21 -22.05 -27.81
N LEU A 642 17.17 -22.91 -27.42
CA LEU A 642 18.22 -23.41 -28.30
C LEU A 642 17.86 -24.75 -28.96
N ARG A 643 16.67 -25.30 -28.69
CA ARG A 643 16.30 -26.65 -29.14
C ARG A 643 15.69 -26.63 -30.54
N PRO A 644 16.26 -27.38 -31.53
CA PRO A 644 15.67 -27.49 -32.85
C PRO A 644 14.26 -28.05 -32.82
N LEU A 645 13.42 -27.52 -33.72
CA LEU A 645 12.04 -27.97 -33.89
C LEU A 645 12.01 -29.37 -34.52
N SER A 646 10.91 -30.10 -34.28
CA SER A 646 10.72 -31.42 -34.90
C SER A 646 10.49 -31.27 -36.41
N PRO A 647 11.21 -32.03 -37.27
CA PRO A 647 10.92 -32.07 -38.71
C PRO A 647 9.47 -32.44 -39.01
N VAL A 648 8.99 -32.10 -40.20
CA VAL A 648 7.61 -32.40 -40.64
C VAL A 648 7.60 -33.17 -41.95
N HIS A 649 6.43 -33.74 -42.31
CA HIS A 649 6.25 -34.51 -43.54
C HIS A 649 7.26 -35.66 -43.72
N LEU A 650 7.59 -36.36 -42.62
CA LEU A 650 8.38 -37.58 -42.68
C LEU A 650 7.64 -38.64 -43.50
N THR A 651 8.22 -39.02 -44.63
CA THR A 651 7.66 -39.98 -45.58
C THR A 651 8.72 -41.02 -45.96
N GLY A 652 8.25 -42.22 -46.32
CA GLY A 652 9.09 -43.33 -46.73
C GLY A 652 8.60 -43.94 -48.03
N ARG A 653 9.51 -44.29 -48.94
CA ARG A 653 9.19 -45.04 -50.16
C ARG A 653 10.25 -46.09 -50.42
N ARG A 654 9.80 -47.32 -50.64
CA ARG A 654 10.65 -48.42 -51.08
C ARG A 654 10.90 -48.33 -52.58
N ASN A 655 12.15 -48.50 -53.01
CA ASN A 655 12.52 -48.59 -54.42
C ASN A 655 12.47 -50.05 -54.91
N ALA A 656 12.81 -50.28 -56.19
CA ALA A 656 12.82 -51.62 -56.79
C ALA A 656 13.88 -52.57 -56.19
N THR A 657 14.90 -52.03 -55.52
CA THR A 657 15.95 -52.81 -54.83
C THR A 657 15.62 -53.10 -53.36
N GLY A 658 14.48 -52.62 -52.86
CA GLY A 658 14.01 -52.83 -51.47
C GLY A 658 14.54 -51.81 -50.45
N ASP A 659 15.35 -50.84 -50.87
CA ASP A 659 15.83 -49.76 -50.02
C ASP A 659 14.69 -48.81 -49.65
N LEU A 660 14.62 -48.43 -48.38
CA LEU A 660 13.64 -47.47 -47.88
C LEU A 660 14.26 -46.05 -47.94
N SER A 661 13.83 -45.28 -48.93
CA SER A 661 14.15 -43.85 -49.03
C SER A 661 13.25 -43.06 -48.09
N LEU A 662 13.85 -42.25 -47.23
CA LEU A 662 13.20 -41.41 -46.23
C LEU A 662 13.40 -39.95 -46.60
N ARG A 663 12.34 -39.14 -46.52
CA ARG A 663 12.40 -37.69 -46.74
C ARG A 663 11.56 -36.96 -45.71
N TRP A 664 11.99 -35.76 -45.34
CA TRP A 664 11.27 -34.85 -44.44
C TRP A 664 11.53 -33.39 -44.84
N ILE A 665 10.81 -32.47 -44.20
CA ILE A 665 11.00 -31.02 -44.35
C ILE A 665 11.54 -30.45 -43.04
N ARG A 666 12.62 -29.67 -43.17
CA ARG A 666 13.27 -28.95 -42.06
C ARG A 666 12.34 -27.87 -41.51
N ARG A 667 12.43 -27.61 -40.21
CA ARG A 667 11.81 -26.44 -39.57
C ARG A 667 12.89 -25.61 -38.89
N THR A 668 12.72 -24.29 -38.86
CA THR A 668 13.63 -23.39 -38.14
C THR A 668 12.95 -22.74 -36.95
N ARG A 669 13.74 -22.45 -35.91
CA ARG A 669 13.33 -21.65 -34.75
C ARG A 669 13.63 -20.16 -34.94
N VAL A 670 14.52 -19.81 -35.87
CA VAL A 670 15.01 -18.44 -36.08
C VAL A 670 14.45 -17.91 -37.41
N ALA A 671 13.72 -16.79 -37.35
CA ALA A 671 13.20 -16.07 -38.52
C ALA A 671 12.49 -17.00 -39.53
N GLY A 672 11.58 -17.85 -39.05
CA GLY A 672 10.86 -18.83 -39.86
C GLY A 672 9.69 -18.29 -40.68
N ASP A 673 9.62 -16.97 -40.87
CA ASP A 673 8.59 -16.35 -41.71
C ASP A 673 8.84 -16.72 -43.17
N TRP A 674 7.77 -17.04 -43.90
CA TRP A 674 7.87 -17.40 -45.30
C TRP A 674 8.14 -16.12 -46.12
N LEU A 675 9.36 -16.03 -46.65
CA LEU A 675 9.75 -15.00 -47.61
C LEU A 675 9.75 -15.58 -49.03
N ASP A 676 9.14 -14.88 -49.98
CA ASP A 676 9.03 -15.35 -51.35
C ASP A 676 10.42 -15.58 -51.98
N GLY A 677 10.62 -16.76 -52.56
CA GLY A 677 11.84 -17.11 -53.30
C GLY A 677 13.06 -17.49 -52.46
N THR A 678 12.95 -17.56 -51.13
CA THR A 678 14.06 -17.98 -50.24
C THR A 678 13.60 -18.99 -49.19
N ASP A 679 14.39 -20.04 -48.97
CA ASP A 679 14.17 -20.93 -47.82
C ASP A 679 14.48 -20.23 -46.50
N VAL A 680 13.89 -20.71 -45.41
CA VAL A 680 14.07 -20.14 -44.08
C VAL A 680 15.50 -20.35 -43.57
N PRO A 681 16.07 -19.47 -42.73
CA PRO A 681 17.43 -19.65 -42.21
C PRO A 681 17.62 -20.98 -41.47
N LEU A 682 18.86 -21.50 -41.49
CA LEU A 682 19.20 -22.76 -40.80
C LEU A 682 19.00 -22.66 -39.28
N GLY A 683 19.43 -21.56 -38.67
CA GLY A 683 19.37 -21.33 -37.22
C GLY A 683 20.33 -22.19 -36.40
N GLU A 684 21.16 -23.00 -37.06
CA GLU A 684 22.16 -23.89 -36.47
C GLU A 684 23.47 -23.78 -37.28
N GLU A 685 24.60 -24.18 -36.70
CA GLU A 685 25.94 -24.07 -37.33
C GLU A 685 26.08 -24.93 -38.60
N ARG A 686 25.41 -26.09 -38.63
CA ARG A 686 25.37 -27.01 -39.76
C ARG A 686 24.06 -27.78 -39.80
N GLU A 687 23.63 -28.17 -40.99
CA GLU A 687 22.46 -29.03 -41.16
C GLU A 687 22.87 -30.49 -40.90
N ALA A 688 22.26 -31.10 -39.87
CA ALA A 688 22.51 -32.48 -39.48
C ALA A 688 21.28 -33.10 -38.82
N TYR A 689 21.04 -34.39 -39.08
CA TYR A 689 19.92 -35.14 -38.54
C TYR A 689 20.36 -36.50 -38.00
N ALA A 690 19.69 -36.93 -36.93
CA ALA A 690 19.71 -38.31 -36.45
C ALA A 690 18.38 -38.98 -36.80
N VAL A 691 18.45 -40.09 -37.53
CA VAL A 691 17.31 -40.92 -37.94
C VAL A 691 17.41 -42.24 -37.18
N ASP A 692 16.61 -42.37 -36.13
CA ASP A 692 16.50 -43.60 -35.35
C ASP A 692 15.46 -44.53 -36.00
N ILE A 693 15.87 -45.76 -36.31
CA ILE A 693 15.01 -46.86 -36.73
C ILE A 693 14.62 -47.63 -35.47
N LEU A 694 13.31 -47.84 -35.29
CA LEU A 694 12.75 -48.47 -34.10
C LEU A 694 12.31 -49.90 -34.41
N GLY A 695 12.60 -50.82 -33.51
CA GLY A 695 12.10 -52.18 -33.52
C GLY A 695 10.62 -52.26 -33.10
N PRO A 696 10.00 -53.45 -33.18
CA PRO A 696 8.59 -53.66 -32.82
C PRO A 696 8.28 -53.26 -31.37
N ASP A 697 9.26 -53.46 -30.48
CA ASP A 697 9.16 -53.13 -29.05
C ASP A 697 9.50 -51.65 -28.75
N GLY A 698 9.72 -50.84 -29.79
CA GLY A 698 10.07 -49.42 -29.67
C GLY A 698 11.53 -49.13 -29.30
N THR A 699 12.40 -50.14 -29.28
CA THR A 699 13.85 -49.98 -29.06
C THR A 699 14.54 -49.46 -30.31
N ILE A 700 15.57 -48.62 -30.17
CA ILE A 700 16.35 -48.14 -31.31
C ILE A 700 17.24 -49.29 -31.81
N VAL A 701 17.00 -49.76 -33.04
CA VAL A 701 17.83 -50.81 -33.68
C VAL A 701 18.96 -50.22 -34.51
N ARG A 702 18.79 -49.00 -35.01
CA ARG A 702 19.81 -48.28 -35.78
C ARG A 702 19.63 -46.78 -35.69
N THR A 703 20.73 -46.03 -35.75
CA THR A 703 20.72 -44.58 -35.97
C THR A 703 21.51 -44.27 -37.23
N LEU A 704 20.89 -43.58 -38.19
CA LEU A 704 21.57 -43.00 -39.36
C LEU A 704 21.82 -41.52 -39.11
N ASN A 705 23.06 -41.06 -39.29
CA ASN A 705 23.40 -39.64 -39.22
C ASN A 705 23.56 -39.10 -40.64
N VAL A 706 22.79 -38.07 -40.99
CA VAL A 706 22.79 -37.48 -42.34
C VAL A 706 22.90 -35.97 -42.27
N SER A 707 23.45 -35.36 -43.33
CA SER A 707 23.65 -33.90 -43.45
C SER A 707 22.66 -33.22 -44.41
N ALA A 708 21.61 -33.94 -44.81
CA ALA A 708 20.57 -33.48 -45.72
C ALA A 708 19.20 -34.00 -45.22
N PRO A 709 18.07 -33.38 -45.63
CA PRO A 709 16.73 -33.79 -45.19
C PRO A 709 16.21 -35.08 -45.86
N ASP A 710 17.12 -36.01 -46.12
CA ASP A 710 16.87 -37.32 -46.70
C ASP A 710 17.84 -38.37 -46.13
N ALA A 711 17.37 -39.61 -46.07
CA ALA A 711 18.18 -40.77 -45.67
C ALA A 711 17.78 -42.00 -46.47
N ILE A 712 18.71 -42.93 -46.66
CA ILE A 712 18.45 -44.22 -47.29
C ILE A 712 18.72 -45.32 -46.26
N TYR A 713 17.70 -46.10 -45.94
CA TYR A 713 17.81 -47.30 -45.12
C TYR A 713 17.83 -48.53 -46.03
N THR A 714 19.03 -49.04 -46.30
CA THR A 714 19.24 -50.01 -47.39
C THR A 714 18.62 -51.37 -47.06
N ALA A 715 18.31 -52.17 -48.08
CA ALA A 715 17.78 -53.52 -47.91
C ALA A 715 18.72 -54.42 -47.09
N ALA A 716 20.04 -54.23 -47.24
CA ALA A 716 21.04 -54.94 -46.44
C ALA A 716 21.01 -54.55 -44.96
N GLN A 717 20.82 -53.26 -44.65
CA GLN A 717 20.68 -52.79 -43.28
C GLN A 717 19.39 -53.32 -42.65
N GLN A 718 18.30 -53.35 -43.42
CA GLN A 718 17.03 -53.97 -43.01
C GLN A 718 17.17 -55.46 -42.70
N GLY A 719 17.89 -56.20 -43.54
CA GLY A 719 18.19 -57.61 -43.29
C GLY A 719 19.04 -57.81 -42.04
N ALA A 720 20.00 -56.93 -41.77
CA ALA A 720 20.83 -57.00 -40.57
C ALA A 720 20.03 -56.72 -39.28
N ASP A 721 19.10 -55.77 -39.32
CA ASP A 721 18.36 -55.32 -38.13
C ASP A 721 17.11 -56.17 -37.84
N PHE A 722 16.46 -56.71 -38.88
CA PHE A 722 15.18 -57.42 -38.78
C PHE A 722 15.20 -58.85 -39.35
N GLY A 723 16.33 -59.33 -39.87
CA GLY A 723 16.46 -60.62 -40.56
C GLY A 723 15.88 -60.61 -41.98
N THR A 724 14.63 -60.13 -42.12
CA THR A 724 13.95 -59.88 -43.38
C THR A 724 13.37 -58.46 -43.40
N PRO A 725 13.35 -57.76 -44.56
CA PRO A 725 12.74 -56.44 -44.67
C PRO A 725 11.29 -56.42 -44.14
N PRO A 726 10.99 -55.69 -43.05
CA PRO A 726 9.67 -55.69 -42.47
C PRO A 726 8.68 -54.89 -43.34
N PRO A 727 7.38 -55.24 -43.32
CA PRO A 727 6.37 -54.57 -44.13
C PRO A 727 6.17 -53.10 -43.73
N THR A 728 6.40 -52.78 -42.46
CA THR A 728 6.38 -51.40 -41.94
C THR A 728 7.60 -51.15 -41.04
N VAL A 729 8.06 -49.91 -40.98
CA VAL A 729 9.17 -49.48 -40.12
C VAL A 729 8.80 -48.20 -39.39
N THR A 730 8.94 -48.19 -38.06
CA THR A 730 8.82 -46.94 -37.30
C THR A 730 10.14 -46.20 -37.31
N VAL A 731 10.12 -44.97 -37.81
CA VAL A 731 11.27 -44.09 -37.95
C VAL A 731 11.08 -42.84 -37.11
N ARG A 732 12.12 -42.41 -36.41
CA ARG A 732 12.15 -41.18 -35.62
C ARG A 732 13.30 -40.28 -36.08
N VAL A 733 12.98 -39.08 -36.55
CA VAL A 733 13.96 -38.11 -37.07
C VAL A 733 14.04 -36.89 -36.17
N ALA A 734 15.25 -36.47 -35.80
CA ALA A 734 15.52 -35.24 -35.07
C ALA A 734 16.68 -34.45 -35.71
N GLN A 735 16.53 -33.13 -35.84
CA GLN A 735 17.65 -32.25 -36.21
C GLN A 735 18.63 -32.13 -35.04
N ILE A 736 19.91 -32.06 -35.34
CA ILE A 736 21.00 -31.95 -34.36
C ILE A 736 21.48 -30.50 -34.30
N SER A 737 21.57 -29.96 -33.09
CA SER A 737 22.22 -28.70 -32.76
C SER A 737 23.58 -28.97 -32.10
N ALA A 738 24.57 -28.13 -32.35
CA ALA A 738 25.83 -28.17 -31.62
C ALA A 738 25.65 -27.71 -30.16
N ALA A 739 24.73 -26.78 -29.90
CA ALA A 739 24.49 -26.23 -28.57
C ALA A 739 23.74 -27.22 -27.66
N VAL A 740 22.70 -27.88 -28.18
CA VAL A 740 21.86 -28.77 -27.36
C VAL A 740 21.90 -30.26 -27.71
N GLY A 741 22.52 -30.65 -28.82
CA GLY A 741 22.45 -32.02 -29.33
C GLY A 741 21.15 -32.28 -30.08
N ARG A 742 20.52 -33.44 -29.87
CA ARG A 742 19.28 -33.83 -30.57
C ARG A 742 18.12 -32.90 -30.17
N GLY A 743 17.47 -32.31 -31.17
CA GLY A 743 16.27 -31.48 -31.01
C GLY A 743 15.02 -32.30 -30.69
N ARG A 744 13.86 -31.74 -31.03
CA ARG A 744 12.60 -32.49 -30.96
C ARG A 744 12.52 -33.48 -32.13
N SER A 745 11.93 -34.65 -31.90
CA SER A 745 11.86 -35.70 -32.90
C SER A 745 10.47 -35.85 -33.51
N ARG A 746 10.40 -36.17 -34.80
CA ARG A 746 9.17 -36.61 -35.49
C ARG A 746 9.23 -38.12 -35.67
N SER A 747 8.20 -38.82 -35.22
CA SER A 747 8.06 -40.27 -35.45
C SER A 747 6.99 -40.55 -36.51
N ALA A 748 7.19 -41.54 -37.36
CA ALA A 748 6.20 -42.06 -38.31
C ALA A 748 6.43 -43.57 -38.51
N THR A 749 5.35 -44.33 -38.67
CA THR A 749 5.40 -45.71 -39.13
C THR A 749 5.13 -45.70 -40.64
N LEU A 750 6.10 -46.18 -41.41
CA LEU A 750 6.18 -46.06 -42.88
C LEU A 750 6.07 -47.41 -43.56
#